data_AF-A0A640W0E0-F1
#
_entry.id   AF-A0A640W0E0-F1
#
_cell.length_a   1.000
_cell.length_b   1.000
_cell.length_c   1.000
_cell.angle_alpha   90.00
_cell.angle_beta   90.00
_cell.angle_gamma   90.00
#
_symmetry.space_group_name_H-M   'P 1'
#
loop_
_entity.id
_entity.type
_entity.pdbx_description
1 polymer ?
#
loop_
_entity_poly.entity_id
_entity_poly.type
_entity_poly.pdbx_seq_one_letter_code
_entity_poly.pdbx_strand_id
1 'polypeptide(L)'
;MKAISISLIMLLIGMNFFTFFIHAHTDIDLGIAWVKVEKDVVGEGEIIRIKARVENLSGNIPPFVVSFYYDELDKEHLIGKKYYYSINVYRLPSVEWDTKGVKGYHNIIACISINDCNEDNNIANTSIKIIDTSPDKNERRIILTEIYYHAHPNMKNEYVCIHNPTPKKVNISGWFITIDPWKRVNKQRRIIFPPMFIEKNQSIYVTQNASAFQLETGKMPDFEYYDSCFIPDLEKYGYFILSNEGGVVCLKDEYNHTIDTIAYGDKTWNEGWDGRAVRSVDAGVVLKRKWEGKYIDTNRSSDWEWNRTYRIGQTDFSSFSIKFTGNVTVFCSPDSSFNVISSEIKKAKNSIYLNLYQFTNPQLAYELEKALERNVSIKLFLEGNPVGGLSFEERYIASMLHEKGGKIWYIYGDESRNVYRRYIFNHAKYAIFDNKTVIIESANWGKSGVPKDATYGNREWGIVIRNESIAKFLLNVFEKDCNKNMQDIVSFNASHFIYGAPPPYFVLDESIPHGEYIPSFPSKTINGTFNITLILSPDNAENEIKNFILSAKESIFVEQAYIEKEWESINPFLRELVRKNESGVEVKVLLNYNPEYESTNEMNEETFIYLKERGIDVKFLYTNSSPLANIHNKGVIIDGEGVLISSINFNENSVRNNREVGIIIKNKDVAEYFTNIFKYDWNALIHHKEEIMSKEKIEMILIGIIFGITFFIIYLHKRR
;
A
#
# COMPACT_ATOMS: atom_id res chain seq x y z
N MET A 1 16.46 -57.23 9.34
CA MET A 1 17.29 -58.43 9.49
C MET A 1 18.68 -58.12 8.97
N LYS A 2 19.68 -58.27 9.84
CA LYS A 2 21.11 -58.55 9.62
C LYS A 2 21.84 -57.91 8.43
N ALA A 3 22.86 -57.14 8.80
CA ALA A 3 24.07 -56.85 8.04
C ALA A 3 24.72 -58.11 7.43
N ILE A 4 25.17 -58.03 6.17
CA ILE A 4 26.33 -58.77 5.67
C ILE A 4 27.12 -57.86 4.68
N SER A 5 28.41 -57.79 4.97
CA SER A 5 29.52 -57.15 4.26
C SER A 5 29.70 -57.64 2.81
N ILE A 6 30.00 -56.72 1.88
CA ILE A 6 30.85 -56.99 0.71
C ILE A 6 31.82 -55.81 0.52
N SER A 7 32.81 -55.76 1.41
CA SER A 7 34.12 -55.18 1.14
C SER A 7 35.04 -56.33 0.69
N LEU A 8 34.84 -56.86 -0.53
CA LEU A 8 35.78 -57.81 -1.17
C LEU A 8 35.50 -58.09 -2.66
N ILE A 9 35.17 -57.07 -3.47
CA ILE A 9 35.23 -57.16 -4.95
C ILE A 9 35.84 -55.87 -5.51
N MET A 10 37.01 -55.50 -5.00
CA MET A 10 37.81 -54.36 -5.46
C MET A 10 39.30 -54.70 -5.57
N LEU A 11 39.68 -55.98 -5.51
CA LEU A 11 41.09 -56.38 -5.43
C LEU A 11 41.48 -57.66 -6.19
N LEU A 12 40.74 -58.06 -7.23
CA LEU A 12 41.07 -59.28 -8.00
C LEU A 12 40.61 -59.29 -9.47
N ILE A 13 40.67 -58.13 -10.14
CA ILE A 13 40.76 -58.06 -11.62
C ILE A 13 41.83 -57.01 -11.99
N GLY A 14 42.98 -57.10 -11.32
CA GLY A 14 44.22 -56.45 -11.70
C GLY A 14 45.24 -57.54 -11.99
N MET A 15 45.90 -57.46 -13.15
CA MET A 15 46.96 -58.34 -13.64
C MET A 15 46.53 -59.72 -14.16
N ASN A 16 45.98 -59.73 -15.38
CA ASN A 16 46.47 -60.57 -16.48
C ASN A 16 45.57 -60.32 -17.70
N PHE A 17 46.01 -59.42 -18.58
CA PHE A 17 45.84 -59.49 -20.05
C PHE A 17 46.56 -58.27 -20.64
N PHE A 18 47.86 -58.18 -20.38
CA PHE A 18 48.78 -57.53 -21.30
C PHE A 18 49.31 -58.62 -22.24
N THR A 19 49.47 -58.27 -23.51
CA THR A 19 49.98 -59.07 -24.64
C THR A 19 49.04 -60.12 -25.26
N PHE A 20 48.03 -59.61 -25.97
CA PHE A 20 47.81 -59.98 -27.38
C PHE A 20 47.61 -58.67 -28.17
N PHE A 21 48.69 -58.13 -28.72
CA PHE A 21 48.63 -57.15 -29.80
C PHE A 21 48.42 -57.94 -31.08
N ILE A 22 47.21 -57.88 -31.65
CA ILE A 22 47.02 -57.85 -33.10
C ILE A 22 46.09 -56.68 -33.35
N HIS A 23 46.61 -55.71 -34.09
CA HIS A 23 45.87 -54.57 -34.63
C HIS A 23 44.51 -54.97 -35.19
N ALA A 24 43.46 -54.37 -34.65
CA ALA A 24 42.56 -53.61 -35.49
C ALA A 24 42.67 -52.18 -35.01
N HIS A 25 43.55 -51.39 -35.62
CA HIS A 25 43.26 -49.97 -35.77
C HIS A 25 41.95 -49.93 -36.56
N THR A 26 40.81 -49.90 -35.89
CA THR A 26 39.65 -49.27 -36.52
C THR A 26 40.03 -47.81 -36.52
N ASP A 27 40.59 -47.34 -37.64
CA ASP A 27 40.79 -45.92 -37.90
C ASP A 27 39.43 -45.26 -37.75
N ILE A 28 39.16 -44.63 -36.60
CA ILE A 28 37.90 -43.94 -36.34
C ILE A 28 37.94 -42.68 -37.19
N ASP A 29 36.97 -42.54 -38.11
CA ASP A 29 36.86 -41.41 -39.03
C ASP A 29 35.40 -40.92 -39.04
N LEU A 30 35.18 -39.75 -38.43
CA LEU A 30 33.93 -39.03 -38.44
C LEU A 30 34.08 -37.70 -39.19
N GLY A 31 33.34 -37.55 -40.28
CA GLY A 31 33.28 -36.29 -41.01
C GLY A 31 32.07 -35.44 -40.65
N ILE A 32 32.23 -34.13 -40.49
CA ILE A 32 31.10 -33.20 -40.61
C ILE A 32 30.94 -32.82 -42.08
N ALA A 33 29.96 -33.42 -42.75
CA ALA A 33 29.67 -33.15 -44.16
C ALA A 33 29.19 -31.71 -44.40
N TRP A 34 28.45 -31.13 -43.45
CA TRP A 34 28.05 -29.72 -43.47
C TRP A 34 27.51 -29.27 -42.12
N VAL A 35 27.53 -27.96 -41.89
CA VAL A 35 26.70 -27.25 -40.91
C VAL A 35 25.81 -26.24 -41.66
N LYS A 36 24.58 -26.06 -41.19
CA LYS A 36 23.60 -25.14 -41.79
C LYS A 36 22.81 -24.42 -40.70
N VAL A 37 22.53 -23.16 -40.97
CA VAL A 37 21.56 -22.35 -40.22
C VAL A 37 20.19 -22.44 -40.92
N GLU A 38 19.11 -22.33 -40.15
CA GLU A 38 17.75 -22.32 -40.70
C GLU A 38 17.44 -21.06 -41.51
N LYS A 39 18.06 -19.93 -41.14
CA LYS A 39 17.97 -18.64 -41.81
C LYS A 39 19.37 -18.04 -41.90
N ASP A 40 19.74 -17.52 -43.06
CA ASP A 40 21.04 -16.87 -43.26
C ASP A 40 21.08 -15.42 -42.73
N VAL A 41 19.91 -14.82 -42.53
CA VAL A 41 19.73 -13.48 -41.97
C VAL A 41 18.63 -13.51 -40.91
N VAL A 42 18.94 -13.06 -39.70
CA VAL A 42 18.01 -12.99 -38.56
C VAL A 42 18.20 -11.70 -37.77
N GLY A 43 17.20 -11.30 -37.00
CA GLY A 43 17.35 -10.26 -35.97
C GLY A 43 18.07 -10.76 -34.73
N GLU A 44 18.76 -9.87 -34.04
CA GLU A 44 19.25 -10.11 -32.67
C GLU A 44 18.08 -10.56 -31.78
N GLY A 45 18.31 -11.57 -30.94
CA GLY A 45 17.30 -12.10 -30.03
C GLY A 45 16.30 -13.08 -30.66
N GLU A 46 16.36 -13.32 -31.97
CA GLU A 46 15.64 -14.45 -32.59
C GLU A 46 16.25 -15.80 -32.15
N ILE A 47 15.39 -16.81 -32.00
CA ILE A 47 15.84 -18.20 -31.89
C ILE A 47 16.00 -18.81 -33.27
N ILE A 48 17.18 -19.34 -33.54
CA ILE A 48 17.46 -20.08 -34.77
C ILE A 48 17.83 -21.52 -34.48
N ARG A 49 17.49 -22.42 -35.40
CA ARG A 49 17.99 -23.79 -35.39
C ARG A 49 19.24 -23.92 -36.23
N ILE A 50 20.28 -24.51 -35.65
CA ILE A 50 21.51 -24.88 -36.33
C ILE A 50 21.56 -26.40 -36.42
N LYS A 51 21.88 -26.92 -37.60
CA LYS A 51 21.96 -28.36 -37.87
C LYS A 51 23.31 -28.68 -38.47
N ALA A 52 23.86 -29.83 -38.15
CA ALA A 52 24.99 -30.40 -38.88
C ALA A 52 24.64 -31.81 -39.36
N ARG A 53 25.38 -32.30 -40.35
CA ARG A 53 25.36 -33.70 -40.77
C ARG A 53 26.71 -34.31 -40.47
N VAL A 54 26.70 -35.29 -39.56
CA VAL A 54 27.86 -36.08 -39.21
C VAL A 54 27.76 -37.42 -39.91
N GLU A 55 28.82 -37.83 -40.58
CA GLU A 55 28.90 -39.07 -41.35
C GLU A 55 29.92 -40.01 -40.72
N ASN A 56 29.57 -41.29 -40.73
CA ASN A 56 30.45 -42.35 -40.31
C ASN A 56 31.24 -42.86 -41.52
N LEU A 57 32.55 -42.65 -41.53
CA LEU A 57 33.41 -42.96 -42.67
C LEU A 57 34.19 -44.27 -42.48
N SER A 58 34.21 -44.85 -41.28
CA SER A 58 35.06 -46.01 -40.97
C SER A 58 34.44 -47.15 -40.17
N GLY A 59 33.17 -47.07 -39.77
CA GLY A 59 32.41 -48.20 -39.21
C GLY A 59 32.04 -48.03 -37.73
N ASN A 60 32.41 -48.92 -36.83
CA ASN A 60 31.93 -48.82 -35.44
C ASN A 60 32.61 -47.67 -34.68
N ILE A 61 31.87 -46.59 -34.44
CA ILE A 61 32.35 -45.39 -33.74
C ILE A 61 31.91 -45.41 -32.27
N PRO A 62 32.81 -45.10 -31.30
CA PRO A 62 32.46 -44.99 -29.88
C PRO A 62 31.61 -43.74 -29.59
N PRO A 63 31.13 -43.53 -28.35
CA PRO A 63 30.38 -42.33 -28.00
C PRO A 63 31.15 -41.04 -28.34
N PHE A 64 30.47 -40.08 -28.95
CA PHE A 64 31.06 -38.81 -29.42
C PHE A 64 30.13 -37.62 -29.12
N VAL A 65 30.71 -36.42 -29.21
CA VAL A 65 30.02 -35.16 -28.99
C VAL A 65 30.16 -34.27 -30.20
N VAL A 66 29.04 -33.70 -30.63
CA VAL A 66 29.01 -32.63 -31.63
C VAL A 66 28.75 -31.33 -30.90
N SER A 67 29.68 -30.39 -31.01
CA SER A 67 29.60 -29.06 -30.39
C SER A 67 29.38 -28.01 -31.48
N PHE A 68 28.57 -27.00 -31.17
CA PHE A 68 28.28 -25.88 -32.05
C PHE A 68 28.78 -24.60 -31.40
N TYR A 69 29.47 -23.75 -32.16
CA TYR A 69 30.03 -22.47 -31.73
C TYR A 69 29.71 -21.37 -32.74
N TYR A 70 29.90 -20.11 -32.36
CA TYR A 70 29.99 -18.99 -33.29
C TYR A 70 31.35 -18.31 -33.15
N ASP A 71 31.99 -17.94 -34.25
CA ASP A 71 33.30 -17.28 -34.38
C ASP A 71 34.51 -18.04 -33.84
N GLU A 72 34.54 -18.38 -32.55
CA GLU A 72 35.68 -19.00 -31.87
C GLU A 72 35.31 -20.33 -31.17
N LEU A 73 36.29 -21.23 -31.03
CA LEU A 73 36.12 -22.55 -30.41
C LEU A 73 36.40 -22.52 -28.90
N ASP A 74 35.67 -21.69 -28.17
CA ASP A 74 35.82 -21.53 -26.72
C ASP A 74 34.49 -21.62 -25.95
N LYS A 75 34.54 -21.44 -24.63
CA LYS A 75 33.34 -21.54 -23.78
C LYS A 75 32.38 -20.36 -23.93
N GLU A 76 32.84 -19.16 -24.25
CA GLU A 76 32.03 -17.95 -24.40
C GLU A 76 31.22 -18.00 -25.70
N HIS A 77 31.77 -18.68 -26.70
CA HIS A 77 31.23 -18.84 -28.03
C HIS A 77 30.43 -20.14 -28.25
N LEU A 78 30.36 -21.01 -27.22
CA LEU A 78 29.64 -22.28 -27.29
C LEU A 78 28.12 -22.06 -27.34
N ILE A 79 27.51 -22.46 -28.45
CA ILE A 79 26.05 -22.44 -28.64
C ILE A 79 25.39 -23.65 -27.95
N GLY A 80 25.99 -24.83 -28.10
CA GLY A 80 25.43 -26.05 -27.50
C GLY A 80 26.09 -27.34 -27.96
N LYS A 81 25.71 -28.45 -27.33
CA LYS A 81 26.30 -29.78 -27.57
C LYS A 81 25.23 -30.85 -27.77
N LYS A 82 25.56 -31.88 -28.56
CA LYS A 82 24.77 -33.11 -28.71
C LYS A 82 25.65 -34.34 -28.51
N TYR A 83 25.18 -35.24 -27.65
CA TYR A 83 25.88 -36.45 -27.26
C TYR A 83 25.24 -37.64 -27.96
N TYR A 84 26.07 -38.51 -28.53
CA TYR A 84 25.63 -39.73 -29.19
C TYR A 84 26.44 -40.92 -28.66
N TYR A 85 25.76 -42.03 -28.37
CA TYR A 85 26.41 -43.27 -27.96
C TYR A 85 26.99 -44.05 -29.15
N SER A 86 26.40 -43.87 -30.35
CA SER A 86 26.86 -44.51 -31.59
C SER A 86 26.23 -43.86 -32.84
N ILE A 87 26.84 -44.14 -33.99
CA ILE A 87 26.42 -43.73 -35.33
C ILE A 87 26.69 -44.87 -36.31
N ASN A 88 25.67 -45.24 -37.10
CA ASN A 88 25.80 -46.31 -38.09
C ASN A 88 26.16 -45.75 -39.47
N VAL A 89 25.39 -44.78 -39.98
CA VAL A 89 25.61 -44.17 -41.30
C VAL A 89 25.80 -42.66 -41.17
N TYR A 90 24.79 -41.95 -40.65
CA TYR A 90 24.88 -40.52 -40.37
C TYR A 90 24.02 -40.13 -39.16
N ARG A 91 24.29 -38.96 -38.58
CA ARG A 91 23.43 -38.27 -37.61
C ARG A 91 23.18 -36.83 -38.04
N LEU A 92 22.05 -36.27 -37.63
CA LEU A 92 21.68 -34.87 -37.85
C LEU A 92 21.56 -34.13 -36.51
N PRO A 93 22.69 -33.86 -35.82
CA PRO A 93 22.67 -33.03 -34.62
C PRO A 93 22.10 -31.65 -34.90
N SER A 94 21.32 -31.14 -33.94
CA SER A 94 20.76 -29.80 -34.02
C SER A 94 20.68 -29.11 -32.67
N VAL A 95 21.00 -27.82 -32.63
CA VAL A 95 20.85 -26.96 -31.44
C VAL A 95 19.98 -25.74 -31.78
N GLU A 96 19.42 -25.12 -30.75
CA GLU A 96 18.66 -23.88 -30.86
C GLU A 96 19.46 -22.77 -30.17
N TRP A 97 19.79 -21.72 -30.91
CA TRP A 97 20.56 -20.58 -30.45
C TRP A 97 19.66 -19.37 -30.29
N ASP A 98 19.71 -18.73 -29.12
CA ASP A 98 19.12 -17.41 -28.86
C ASP A 98 20.20 -16.37 -29.17
N THR A 99 20.01 -15.60 -30.23
CA THR A 99 21.00 -14.68 -30.79
C THR A 99 21.11 -13.36 -30.02
N LYS A 100 20.47 -13.25 -28.86
CA LYS A 100 20.48 -12.05 -28.03
C LYS A 100 21.90 -11.61 -27.67
N GLY A 101 22.20 -10.32 -27.85
CA GLY A 101 23.50 -9.73 -27.55
C GLY A 101 24.56 -9.91 -28.64
N VAL A 102 24.21 -10.54 -29.77
CA VAL A 102 25.12 -10.84 -30.88
C VAL A 102 24.68 -10.07 -32.13
N LYS A 103 25.62 -9.42 -32.83
CA LYS A 103 25.33 -8.52 -33.97
C LYS A 103 26.42 -8.59 -35.03
N GLY A 104 26.01 -8.57 -36.29
CA GLY A 104 26.92 -8.53 -37.43
C GLY A 104 27.01 -9.86 -38.16
N TYR A 105 28.14 -10.07 -38.84
CA TYR A 105 28.41 -11.33 -39.53
C TYR A 105 29.18 -12.27 -38.60
N HIS A 106 28.67 -13.48 -38.46
CA HIS A 106 29.26 -14.50 -37.58
C HIS A 106 29.47 -15.80 -38.33
N ASN A 107 30.52 -16.51 -37.95
CA ASN A 107 30.87 -17.82 -38.48
C ASN A 107 30.34 -18.92 -37.56
N ILE A 108 29.35 -19.68 -37.97
CA ILE A 108 28.84 -20.82 -37.21
C ILE A 108 29.70 -22.04 -37.48
N ILE A 109 30.20 -22.65 -36.42
CA ILE A 109 31.13 -23.77 -36.48
C ILE A 109 30.47 -24.97 -35.80
N ALA A 110 30.44 -26.12 -36.48
CA ALA A 110 30.19 -27.40 -35.85
C ALA A 110 31.51 -28.16 -35.79
N CYS A 111 31.83 -28.78 -34.66
CA CYS A 111 32.99 -29.66 -34.52
C CYS A 111 32.68 -30.92 -33.71
N ILE A 112 33.45 -31.97 -33.94
CA ILE A 112 33.37 -33.24 -33.22
C ILE A 112 34.52 -33.31 -32.20
N SER A 113 34.25 -33.84 -31.01
CA SER A 113 35.27 -34.06 -29.98
C SER A 113 35.48 -35.55 -29.76
N ILE A 114 36.37 -36.16 -30.55
CA ILE A 114 36.81 -37.56 -30.47
C ILE A 114 38.28 -37.67 -30.94
N ASN A 115 39.00 -38.71 -30.50
CA ASN A 115 40.34 -39.01 -31.02
C ASN A 115 40.20 -39.68 -32.40
N ASP A 116 40.16 -38.86 -33.43
CA ASP A 116 39.95 -39.22 -34.83
C ASP A 116 41.28 -39.35 -35.58
N CYS A 117 41.36 -40.23 -36.57
CA CYS A 117 42.51 -40.34 -37.47
C CYS A 117 42.63 -39.21 -38.51
N ASN A 118 41.56 -38.42 -38.72
CA ASN A 118 41.45 -37.35 -39.70
C ASN A 118 40.82 -36.09 -39.07
N GLU A 119 41.56 -35.37 -38.23
CA GLU A 119 41.02 -34.18 -37.54
C GLU A 119 40.58 -33.05 -38.50
N ASP A 120 41.06 -33.03 -39.74
CA ASP A 120 40.75 -31.99 -40.73
C ASP A 120 39.29 -32.03 -41.21
N ASN A 121 38.61 -33.18 -41.16
CA ASN A 121 37.21 -33.33 -41.56
C ASN A 121 36.21 -33.21 -40.40
N ASN A 122 36.71 -33.02 -39.18
CA ASN A 122 35.91 -32.99 -37.95
C ASN A 122 35.23 -31.64 -37.69
N ILE A 123 35.40 -30.69 -38.61
CA ILE A 123 34.89 -29.33 -38.51
C ILE A 123 34.16 -28.91 -39.80
N ALA A 124 33.02 -28.25 -39.66
CA ALA A 124 32.38 -27.54 -40.77
C ALA A 124 31.92 -26.17 -40.30
N ASN A 125 31.84 -25.21 -41.22
CA ASN A 125 31.39 -23.87 -40.91
C ASN A 125 30.38 -23.31 -41.94
N THR A 126 29.62 -22.30 -41.53
CA THR A 126 28.70 -21.51 -42.38
C THR A 126 28.56 -20.11 -41.80
N SER A 127 28.27 -19.11 -42.63
CA SER A 127 28.04 -17.74 -42.16
C SER A 127 26.58 -17.46 -41.79
N ILE A 128 26.36 -16.54 -40.87
CA ILE A 128 25.05 -15.94 -40.59
C ILE A 128 25.19 -14.42 -40.40
N LYS A 129 24.18 -13.66 -40.81
CA LYS A 129 24.06 -12.22 -40.50
C LYS A 129 22.99 -11.98 -39.44
N ILE A 130 23.37 -11.34 -38.34
CA ILE A 130 22.47 -10.94 -37.27
C ILE A 130 22.27 -9.41 -37.32
N ILE A 131 21.03 -8.99 -37.57
CA ILE A 131 20.61 -7.58 -37.70
C ILE A 131 20.30 -7.02 -36.31
N ASP A 132 20.74 -5.79 -36.05
CA ASP A 132 20.38 -5.07 -34.84
C ASP A 132 18.86 -4.80 -34.78
N THR A 133 18.20 -5.40 -33.79
CA THR A 133 16.77 -5.24 -33.47
C THR A 133 16.59 -4.54 -32.14
N SER A 134 17.63 -3.90 -31.62
CA SER A 134 17.60 -3.22 -30.34
C SER A 134 16.53 -2.12 -30.30
N PRO A 135 15.81 -1.99 -29.17
CA PRO A 135 14.73 -1.02 -29.03
C PRO A 135 15.25 0.41 -29.16
N ASP A 136 14.42 1.29 -29.70
CA ASP A 136 14.70 2.71 -29.86
C ASP A 136 14.68 3.47 -28.52
N LYS A 137 15.00 4.77 -28.56
CA LYS A 137 15.08 5.60 -27.35
C LYS A 137 13.74 5.74 -26.60
N ASN A 138 12.60 5.68 -27.29
CA ASN A 138 11.28 5.78 -26.67
C ASN A 138 10.81 4.43 -26.14
N GLU A 139 11.08 3.34 -26.89
CA GLU A 139 10.79 1.97 -26.48
C GLU A 139 11.50 1.62 -25.16
N ARG A 140 12.80 1.95 -25.05
CA ARG A 140 13.58 1.78 -23.81
C ARG A 140 13.08 2.58 -22.60
N ARG A 141 12.11 3.48 -22.78
CA ARG A 141 11.57 4.33 -21.70
C ARG A 141 10.21 3.87 -21.21
N ILE A 142 9.63 2.82 -21.77
CA ILE A 142 8.46 2.17 -21.18
C ILE A 142 8.90 1.53 -19.87
N ILE A 143 8.09 1.68 -18.82
CA ILE A 143 8.47 1.26 -17.46
C ILE A 143 7.32 0.53 -16.77
N LEU A 144 7.67 -0.37 -15.86
CA LEU A 144 6.80 -0.97 -14.86
C LEU A 144 6.58 0.04 -13.73
N THR A 145 5.33 0.29 -13.35
CA THR A 145 5.00 1.31 -12.33
C THR A 145 4.30 0.73 -11.11
N GLU A 146 3.59 -0.38 -11.26
CA GLU A 146 2.91 -1.05 -10.14
C GLU A 146 3.03 -2.58 -10.30
N ILE A 147 3.33 -3.27 -9.20
CA ILE A 147 3.37 -4.73 -9.11
C ILE A 147 2.58 -5.14 -7.87
N TYR A 148 1.53 -5.91 -8.08
CA TYR A 148 0.76 -6.54 -7.02
C TYR A 148 0.96 -8.05 -7.14
N TYR A 149 1.95 -8.56 -6.40
CA TYR A 149 2.36 -9.96 -6.48
C TYR A 149 1.83 -10.81 -5.34
N HIS A 150 1.50 -10.20 -4.20
CA HIS A 150 1.00 -10.89 -3.02
C HIS A 150 -0.49 -10.57 -2.86
N ALA A 151 -1.31 -11.23 -3.68
CA ALA A 151 -2.75 -11.02 -3.64
C ALA A 151 -3.36 -11.43 -2.30
N HIS A 152 -4.44 -10.77 -1.89
CA HIS A 152 -5.25 -11.27 -0.77
C HIS A 152 -5.68 -12.73 -1.01
N PRO A 153 -5.80 -13.54 0.06
CA PRO A 153 -6.21 -14.92 -0.06
C PRO A 153 -7.50 -15.07 -0.90
N ASN A 154 -7.54 -16.10 -1.75
CA ASN A 154 -8.67 -16.44 -2.62
C ASN A 154 -9.06 -15.41 -3.70
N MET A 155 -8.42 -14.24 -3.78
CA MET A 155 -8.76 -13.22 -4.80
C MET A 155 -8.19 -13.54 -6.18
N LYS A 156 -6.99 -14.14 -6.26
CA LYS A 156 -6.29 -14.42 -7.52
C LYS A 156 -6.21 -13.17 -8.43
N ASN A 157 -5.79 -12.05 -7.86
CA ASN A 157 -5.76 -10.75 -8.51
C ASN A 157 -4.35 -10.18 -8.65
N GLU A 158 -3.33 -11.02 -8.91
CA GLU A 158 -2.00 -10.47 -9.18
C GLU A 158 -2.04 -9.54 -10.40
N TYR A 159 -1.35 -8.40 -10.38
CA TYR A 159 -1.30 -7.52 -11.54
C TYR A 159 0.03 -6.78 -11.72
N VAL A 160 0.24 -6.33 -12.95
CA VAL A 160 1.35 -5.50 -13.37
C VAL A 160 0.80 -4.28 -14.12
N CYS A 161 1.35 -3.11 -13.83
CA CYS A 161 1.07 -1.87 -14.57
C CYS A 161 2.30 -1.43 -15.34
N ILE A 162 2.14 -1.18 -16.64
CA ILE A 162 3.15 -0.55 -17.51
C ILE A 162 2.73 0.87 -17.86
N HIS A 163 3.70 1.76 -18.02
CA HIS A 163 3.45 3.17 -18.33
C HIS A 163 4.36 3.66 -19.46
N ASN A 164 3.81 4.50 -20.33
CA ASN A 164 4.56 5.24 -21.34
C ASN A 164 4.81 6.70 -20.91
N PRO A 165 5.97 7.02 -20.30
CA PRO A 165 6.31 8.37 -19.86
C PRO A 165 6.81 9.26 -21.01
N THR A 166 6.70 8.80 -22.26
CA THR A 166 7.22 9.52 -23.42
C THR A 166 6.12 10.35 -24.08
N PRO A 167 6.47 11.44 -24.79
CA PRO A 167 5.47 12.25 -25.50
C PRO A 167 4.98 11.60 -26.80
N LYS A 168 5.41 10.37 -27.11
CA LYS A 168 5.06 9.64 -28.34
C LYS A 168 4.33 8.35 -27.98
N LYS A 169 3.45 7.89 -28.86
CA LYS A 169 2.95 6.51 -28.77
C LYS A 169 4.07 5.51 -29.07
N VAL A 170 4.05 4.36 -28.41
CA VAL A 170 5.04 3.29 -28.56
C VAL A 170 4.34 2.02 -28.99
N ASN A 171 4.88 1.32 -30.01
CA ASN A 171 4.37 0.03 -30.45
C ASN A 171 4.88 -1.05 -29.50
N ILE A 172 3.98 -1.81 -28.87
CA ILE A 172 4.35 -2.91 -27.98
C ILE A 172 3.84 -4.26 -28.50
N SER A 173 3.53 -4.33 -29.79
CA SER A 173 3.09 -5.56 -30.44
C SER A 173 4.12 -6.67 -30.23
N GLY A 174 3.70 -7.84 -29.73
CA GLY A 174 4.59 -8.98 -29.50
C GLY A 174 5.54 -8.82 -28.31
N TRP A 175 5.53 -7.67 -27.63
CA TRP A 175 6.23 -7.52 -26.35
C TRP A 175 5.60 -8.46 -25.33
N PHE A 176 6.36 -8.79 -24.28
CA PHE A 176 5.89 -9.74 -23.29
C PHE A 176 6.44 -9.44 -21.89
N ILE A 177 5.72 -9.92 -20.88
CA ILE A 177 6.17 -9.92 -19.50
C ILE A 177 6.54 -11.35 -19.12
N THR A 178 7.71 -11.55 -18.52
CA THR A 178 8.17 -12.86 -18.04
C THR A 178 8.52 -12.85 -16.55
N ILE A 179 8.38 -14.02 -15.93
CA ILE A 179 8.72 -14.30 -14.52
C ILE A 179 9.94 -15.21 -14.36
N ASP A 180 10.61 -15.57 -15.45
CA ASP A 180 11.83 -16.38 -15.45
C ASP A 180 12.83 -15.97 -16.55
N PRO A 181 13.26 -14.70 -16.56
CA PRO A 181 14.11 -14.15 -17.62
C PRO A 181 15.48 -14.84 -17.78
N TRP A 182 15.91 -15.66 -16.82
CA TRP A 182 17.12 -16.49 -16.91
C TRP A 182 17.00 -17.68 -17.88
N LYS A 183 15.78 -18.04 -18.29
CA LYS A 183 15.58 -19.08 -19.28
C LYS A 183 15.70 -18.50 -20.68
N ARG A 184 16.09 -19.33 -21.64
CA ARG A 184 15.98 -19.01 -23.07
C ARG A 184 14.54 -18.65 -23.44
N VAL A 185 14.34 -17.70 -24.35
CA VAL A 185 13.01 -17.09 -24.60
C VAL A 185 11.88 -18.08 -24.88
N ASN A 186 12.11 -19.17 -25.65
CA ASN A 186 11.08 -20.21 -25.90
C ASN A 186 10.78 -21.14 -24.70
N LYS A 187 11.46 -20.96 -23.57
CA LYS A 187 11.23 -21.69 -22.31
C LYS A 187 10.77 -20.76 -21.18
N GLN A 188 10.67 -19.47 -21.44
CA GLN A 188 10.20 -18.48 -20.46
C GLN A 188 8.68 -18.59 -20.34
N ARG A 189 8.19 -18.58 -19.09
CA ARG A 189 6.78 -18.36 -18.79
C ARG A 189 6.49 -16.88 -19.00
N ARG A 190 5.47 -16.58 -19.82
CA ARG A 190 5.20 -15.21 -20.24
C ARG A 190 3.75 -14.96 -20.66
N ILE A 191 3.36 -13.71 -20.59
CA ILE A 191 2.14 -13.15 -21.18
C ILE A 191 2.53 -12.15 -22.27
N ILE A 192 1.85 -12.19 -23.43
CA ILE A 192 2.28 -11.54 -24.67
C ILE A 192 1.22 -10.52 -25.09
N PHE A 193 1.65 -9.30 -25.41
CA PHE A 193 0.77 -8.24 -25.89
C PHE A 193 0.35 -8.46 -27.34
N PRO A 194 -0.95 -8.25 -27.66
CA PRO A 194 -1.44 -8.32 -29.03
C PRO A 194 -0.90 -7.15 -29.86
N PRO A 195 -1.19 -7.09 -31.16
CA PRO A 195 -0.88 -5.92 -31.96
C PRO A 195 -1.50 -4.64 -31.38
N MET A 196 -0.68 -3.78 -30.77
CA MET A 196 -1.17 -2.59 -30.08
C MET A 196 -0.10 -1.51 -29.86
N PHE A 197 -0.57 -0.32 -29.48
CA PHE A 197 0.25 0.81 -29.07
C PHE A 197 -0.11 1.25 -27.66
N ILE A 198 0.87 1.74 -26.90
CA ILE A 198 0.63 2.53 -25.70
C ILE A 198 0.68 4.02 -26.08
N GLU A 199 -0.40 4.76 -25.84
CA GLU A 199 -0.45 6.20 -26.08
C GLU A 199 0.48 6.98 -25.13
N LYS A 200 0.75 8.25 -25.46
CA LYS A 200 1.58 9.12 -24.61
C LYS A 200 0.97 9.25 -23.20
N ASN A 201 1.78 9.10 -22.16
CA ASN A 201 1.37 9.15 -20.75
C ASN A 201 0.23 8.17 -20.39
N GLN A 202 0.01 7.13 -21.18
CA GLN A 202 -0.97 6.08 -20.87
C GLN A 202 -0.33 5.02 -19.97
N SER A 203 -1.12 4.51 -19.03
CA SER A 203 -0.83 3.30 -18.27
C SER A 203 -1.73 2.17 -18.76
N ILE A 204 -1.21 0.95 -18.74
CA ILE A 204 -1.93 -0.28 -19.05
C ILE A 204 -1.84 -1.21 -17.85
N TYR A 205 -3.00 -1.68 -17.39
CA TYR A 205 -3.15 -2.64 -16.31
C TYR A 205 -3.38 -4.05 -16.86
N VAL A 206 -2.53 -4.98 -16.46
CA VAL A 206 -2.61 -6.40 -16.83
C VAL A 206 -2.76 -7.22 -15.56
N THR A 207 -3.90 -7.88 -15.39
CA THR A 207 -4.21 -8.64 -14.17
C THR A 207 -4.42 -10.13 -14.43
N GLN A 208 -4.24 -10.92 -13.39
CA GLN A 208 -4.58 -12.33 -13.38
C GLN A 208 -6.06 -12.57 -13.64
N ASN A 209 -6.94 -11.76 -13.03
CA ASN A 209 -8.38 -11.93 -13.08
C ASN A 209 -9.06 -10.55 -13.03
N ALA A 210 -9.69 -10.13 -14.13
CA ALA A 210 -10.31 -8.83 -14.24
C ALA A 210 -11.49 -8.61 -13.28
N SER A 211 -12.27 -9.66 -13.00
CA SER A 211 -13.36 -9.56 -12.02
C SER A 211 -12.84 -9.26 -10.61
N ALA A 212 -11.79 -9.95 -10.19
CA ALA A 212 -11.15 -9.72 -8.89
C ALA A 212 -10.47 -8.33 -8.84
N PHE A 213 -9.83 -7.91 -9.95
CA PHE A 213 -9.29 -6.55 -10.07
C PHE A 213 -10.35 -5.48 -9.89
N GLN A 214 -11.52 -5.66 -10.50
CA GLN A 214 -12.65 -4.75 -10.35
C GLN A 214 -13.16 -4.72 -8.90
N LEU A 215 -13.28 -5.87 -8.25
CA LEU A 215 -13.72 -5.95 -6.86
C LEU A 215 -12.77 -5.21 -5.91
N GLU A 216 -11.46 -5.32 -6.09
CA GLU A 216 -10.49 -4.68 -5.19
C GLU A 216 -10.19 -3.21 -5.53
N THR A 217 -10.34 -2.80 -6.80
CA THR A 217 -9.93 -1.46 -7.26
C THR A 217 -11.08 -0.57 -7.72
N GLY A 218 -12.26 -1.14 -7.93
CA GLY A 218 -13.45 -0.50 -8.49
C GLY A 218 -13.29 -0.04 -9.94
N LYS A 219 -12.24 -0.49 -10.64
CA LYS A 219 -11.90 -0.17 -12.03
C LYS A 219 -11.73 -1.45 -12.83
N MET A 220 -11.95 -1.39 -14.14
CA MET A 220 -11.56 -2.49 -15.01
C MET A 220 -10.09 -2.37 -15.41
N PRO A 221 -9.36 -3.51 -15.54
CA PRO A 221 -8.05 -3.53 -16.16
C PRO A 221 -8.16 -3.42 -17.68
N ASP A 222 -7.04 -3.21 -18.36
CA ASP A 222 -6.98 -3.20 -19.83
C ASP A 222 -6.93 -4.63 -20.40
N PHE A 223 -6.26 -5.54 -19.69
CA PHE A 223 -6.14 -6.94 -20.06
C PHE A 223 -6.20 -7.87 -18.85
N GLU A 224 -6.61 -9.12 -19.11
CA GLU A 224 -6.41 -10.24 -18.19
C GLU A 224 -5.58 -11.37 -18.82
N TYR A 225 -5.18 -12.37 -18.03
CA TYR A 225 -4.47 -13.56 -18.55
C TYR A 225 -5.00 -14.90 -17.99
N TYR A 226 -6.12 -14.84 -17.27
CA TYR A 226 -7.00 -15.97 -17.00
C TYR A 226 -8.46 -15.49 -17.16
N ASP A 227 -9.10 -15.95 -18.24
CA ASP A 227 -10.50 -15.67 -18.59
C ASP A 227 -11.41 -15.62 -17.35
N SER A 228 -11.93 -14.43 -17.07
CA SER A 228 -12.85 -14.20 -15.96
C SER A 228 -14.06 -13.37 -16.37
N CYS A 229 -13.92 -12.48 -17.36
CA CYS A 229 -15.03 -11.69 -17.87
C CYS A 229 -14.80 -11.26 -19.34
N PHE A 230 -15.35 -10.10 -19.74
CA PHE A 230 -15.32 -9.64 -21.13
C PHE A 230 -14.04 -8.87 -21.51
N ILE A 231 -13.09 -8.74 -20.58
CA ILE A 231 -11.82 -8.04 -20.83
C ILE A 231 -10.94 -8.93 -21.72
N PRO A 232 -10.17 -8.36 -22.67
CA PRO A 232 -9.33 -9.16 -23.55
C PRO A 232 -8.25 -9.95 -22.78
N ASP A 233 -8.14 -11.25 -23.10
CA ASP A 233 -7.07 -12.12 -22.62
C ASP A 233 -5.76 -11.86 -23.38
N LEU A 234 -4.64 -11.77 -22.66
CA LEU A 234 -3.30 -11.90 -23.23
C LEU A 234 -2.97 -13.35 -23.52
N GLU A 235 -2.30 -13.59 -24.65
CA GLU A 235 -1.72 -14.90 -24.94
C GLU A 235 -0.68 -15.26 -23.87
N LYS A 236 -0.72 -16.50 -23.38
CA LYS A 236 0.15 -16.98 -22.31
C LYS A 236 0.88 -18.25 -22.71
N TYR A 237 2.19 -18.28 -22.45
CA TYR A 237 3.02 -19.48 -22.58
C TYR A 237 3.36 -20.05 -21.20
N GLY A 238 2.86 -21.25 -20.90
CA GLY A 238 2.98 -21.87 -19.58
C GLY A 238 2.00 -21.29 -18.54
N TYR A 239 2.28 -21.50 -17.25
CA TYR A 239 1.57 -20.81 -16.18
C TYR A 239 2.26 -19.48 -15.86
N PHE A 240 1.49 -18.48 -15.45
CA PHE A 240 2.02 -17.17 -15.09
C PHE A 240 1.42 -16.78 -13.74
N ILE A 241 2.24 -16.85 -12.69
CA ILE A 241 1.90 -16.57 -11.30
C ILE A 241 3.12 -15.89 -10.68
N LEU A 242 2.91 -14.75 -10.04
CA LEU A 242 3.93 -14.01 -9.31
C LEU A 242 4.16 -14.72 -7.97
N SER A 243 5.42 -14.91 -7.58
CA SER A 243 5.73 -15.61 -6.33
C SER A 243 5.56 -14.69 -5.13
N ASN A 244 4.85 -15.13 -4.08
CA ASN A 244 4.71 -14.41 -2.81
C ASN A 244 6.04 -14.29 -2.03
N GLU A 245 7.00 -15.19 -2.27
CA GLU A 245 8.29 -15.22 -1.55
C GLU A 245 9.35 -14.31 -2.20
N GLY A 246 9.19 -14.01 -3.48
CA GLY A 246 10.15 -13.23 -4.25
C GLY A 246 10.27 -13.68 -5.70
N GLY A 247 10.49 -12.73 -6.59
CA GLY A 247 10.46 -12.95 -8.02
C GLY A 247 11.21 -11.89 -8.81
N VAL A 248 11.30 -12.14 -10.12
CA VAL A 248 11.78 -11.15 -11.10
C VAL A 248 10.68 -11.01 -12.14
N VAL A 249 10.18 -9.79 -12.33
CA VAL A 249 9.26 -9.47 -13.42
C VAL A 249 10.03 -8.62 -14.42
N CYS A 250 10.11 -9.09 -15.66
CA CYS A 250 10.86 -8.43 -16.73
C CYS A 250 9.91 -8.13 -17.89
N LEU A 251 9.81 -6.85 -18.26
CA LEU A 251 9.17 -6.41 -19.49
C LEU A 251 10.20 -6.50 -20.62
N LYS A 252 9.85 -7.21 -21.69
CA LYS A 252 10.71 -7.45 -22.83
C LYS A 252 10.02 -7.10 -24.13
N ASP A 253 10.80 -6.68 -25.12
CA ASP A 253 10.30 -6.54 -26.48
C ASP A 253 10.13 -7.91 -27.18
N GLU A 254 9.64 -7.91 -28.42
CA GLU A 254 9.43 -9.14 -29.19
C GLU A 254 10.73 -9.93 -29.47
N TYR A 255 11.89 -9.26 -29.36
CA TYR A 255 13.23 -9.81 -29.59
C TYR A 255 13.97 -10.12 -28.27
N ASN A 256 13.27 -10.24 -27.12
CA ASN A 256 13.85 -10.64 -25.82
C ASN A 256 14.85 -9.63 -25.21
N HIS A 257 14.92 -8.40 -25.73
CA HIS A 257 15.64 -7.30 -25.07
C HIS A 257 14.88 -6.87 -23.83
N THR A 258 15.61 -6.63 -22.74
CA THR A 258 15.02 -6.12 -21.50
C THR A 258 14.72 -4.63 -21.65
N ILE A 259 13.46 -4.27 -21.43
CA ILE A 259 12.98 -2.89 -21.41
C ILE A 259 13.00 -2.36 -19.99
N ASP A 260 12.37 -3.07 -19.06
CA ASP A 260 12.38 -2.73 -17.63
C ASP A 260 12.29 -4.00 -16.79
N THR A 261 12.83 -3.96 -15.57
CA THR A 261 12.85 -5.09 -14.66
C THR A 261 12.60 -4.65 -13.23
N ILE A 262 11.94 -5.51 -12.47
CA ILE A 262 11.86 -5.43 -11.02
C ILE A 262 12.22 -6.78 -10.40
N ALA A 263 13.17 -6.76 -9.47
CA ALA A 263 13.43 -7.87 -8.57
C ALA A 263 12.88 -7.56 -7.19
N TYR A 264 12.16 -8.49 -6.58
CA TYR A 264 11.53 -8.32 -5.28
C TYR A 264 11.63 -9.60 -4.42
N GLY A 265 11.50 -9.44 -3.11
CA GLY A 265 11.63 -10.52 -2.13
C GLY A 265 13.06 -11.07 -2.03
N ASP A 266 13.20 -12.39 -2.06
CA ASP A 266 14.47 -13.09 -1.83
C ASP A 266 15.37 -13.26 -3.08
N LYS A 267 14.98 -12.72 -4.24
CA LYS A 267 15.66 -12.96 -5.52
C LYS A 267 16.75 -11.93 -5.83
N THR A 268 17.80 -12.39 -6.53
CA THR A 268 18.83 -11.54 -7.12
C THR A 268 18.76 -11.58 -8.64
N TRP A 269 18.97 -10.43 -9.28
CA TRP A 269 18.91 -10.29 -10.73
C TRP A 269 19.75 -9.10 -11.18
N ASN A 270 20.42 -9.22 -12.33
CA ASN A 270 21.37 -8.21 -12.81
C ASN A 270 21.00 -7.62 -14.18
N GLU A 271 20.15 -8.27 -14.97
CA GLU A 271 19.78 -7.75 -16.30
C GLU A 271 18.69 -6.68 -16.15
N GLY A 272 19.04 -5.41 -16.37
CA GLY A 272 18.10 -4.30 -16.17
C GLY A 272 17.80 -4.02 -14.70
N TRP A 273 18.63 -4.51 -13.76
CA TRP A 273 18.48 -4.29 -12.33
C TRP A 273 19.86 -4.17 -11.66
N ASP A 274 20.01 -3.23 -10.72
CA ASP A 274 21.25 -2.94 -10.01
C ASP A 274 21.05 -2.96 -8.49
N GLY A 275 21.64 -3.96 -7.83
CA GLY A 275 21.66 -4.10 -6.38
C GLY A 275 20.59 -5.05 -5.86
N ARG A 276 20.15 -4.81 -4.62
CA ARG A 276 19.22 -5.72 -3.94
C ARG A 276 17.81 -5.64 -4.50
N ALA A 277 17.03 -6.69 -4.27
CA ALA A 277 15.59 -6.69 -4.52
C ALA A 277 14.84 -5.71 -3.61
N VAL A 278 13.66 -5.30 -4.08
CA VAL A 278 12.64 -4.63 -3.26
C VAL A 278 12.24 -5.57 -2.13
N ARG A 279 12.08 -5.03 -0.91
CA ARG A 279 11.73 -5.83 0.28
C ARG A 279 10.38 -6.53 0.08
N SER A 280 10.23 -7.71 0.67
CA SER A 280 8.94 -8.40 0.70
C SER A 280 7.88 -7.56 1.41
N VAL A 281 6.65 -7.67 0.95
CA VAL A 281 5.48 -7.01 1.51
C VAL A 281 4.37 -8.01 1.82
N ASP A 282 3.46 -7.61 2.71
CA ASP A 282 2.29 -8.40 3.10
C ASP A 282 1.25 -8.52 1.97
N ALA A 283 0.31 -9.44 2.15
CA ALA A 283 -0.83 -9.57 1.26
C ALA A 283 -1.61 -8.25 1.16
N GLY A 284 -2.08 -7.92 -0.05
CA GLY A 284 -2.82 -6.68 -0.30
C GLY A 284 -1.95 -5.45 -0.57
N VAL A 285 -0.62 -5.56 -0.41
CA VAL A 285 0.31 -4.45 -0.66
C VAL A 285 0.74 -4.42 -2.13
N VAL A 286 0.68 -3.23 -2.72
CA VAL A 286 1.12 -2.94 -4.09
C VAL A 286 2.50 -2.30 -4.03
N LEU A 287 3.48 -2.89 -4.71
CA LEU A 287 4.75 -2.20 -4.96
C LEU A 287 4.50 -1.12 -6.00
N LYS A 288 4.82 0.14 -5.66
CA LYS A 288 4.61 1.28 -6.53
C LYS A 288 5.91 2.03 -6.79
N ARG A 289 6.24 2.26 -8.06
CA ARG A 289 7.42 3.02 -8.43
C ARG A 289 7.24 4.49 -8.04
N LYS A 290 8.31 5.11 -7.53
CA LYS A 290 8.33 6.48 -7.04
C LYS A 290 7.99 7.48 -8.13
N TRP A 291 7.19 8.47 -7.75
CA TRP A 291 6.80 9.58 -8.60
C TRP A 291 7.04 10.92 -7.90
N GLU A 292 7.90 11.73 -8.50
CA GLU A 292 8.20 13.11 -8.05
C GLU A 292 8.08 14.07 -9.25
N GLY A 293 6.88 14.14 -9.83
CA GLY A 293 6.62 14.87 -11.09
C GLY A 293 7.10 14.13 -12.35
N LYS A 294 7.90 13.07 -12.16
CA LYS A 294 8.27 12.04 -13.14
C LYS A 294 8.56 10.75 -12.37
N TYR A 295 8.50 9.61 -13.06
CA TYR A 295 8.93 8.34 -12.47
C TYR A 295 10.43 8.35 -12.19
N ILE A 296 10.81 7.86 -11.01
CA ILE A 296 12.19 7.61 -10.65
C ILE A 296 12.55 6.21 -11.14
N ASP A 297 13.58 6.14 -11.97
CA ASP A 297 14.06 4.90 -12.54
C ASP A 297 15.59 4.88 -12.54
N THR A 298 16.14 4.28 -11.49
CA THR A 298 17.56 4.01 -11.32
C THR A 298 17.86 2.52 -11.49
N ASN A 299 16.84 1.71 -11.82
CA ASN A 299 16.86 0.24 -11.84
C ASN A 299 17.26 -0.36 -10.48
N ARG A 300 16.86 0.27 -9.38
CA ARG A 300 17.20 -0.17 -8.00
C ARG A 300 15.97 -0.32 -7.14
N SER A 301 16.10 -1.06 -6.03
CA SER A 301 15.01 -1.19 -5.05
C SER A 301 14.52 0.15 -4.48
N SER A 302 15.41 1.16 -4.41
CA SER A 302 15.09 2.50 -3.91
C SER A 302 14.01 3.23 -4.72
N ASP A 303 13.79 2.81 -5.98
CA ASP A 303 12.76 3.33 -6.86
C ASP A 303 11.35 2.92 -6.39
N TRP A 304 11.24 1.94 -5.50
CA TRP A 304 9.96 1.36 -5.06
C TRP A 304 9.72 1.51 -3.54
N GLU A 305 10.71 2.00 -2.80
CA GLU A 305 10.69 2.07 -1.34
C GLU A 305 10.13 3.40 -0.84
N TRP A 306 8.86 3.40 -0.45
CA TRP A 306 8.19 4.56 0.12
C TRP A 306 8.16 4.55 1.65
N ASN A 307 7.91 5.70 2.25
CA ASN A 307 7.55 5.78 3.67
C ASN A 307 6.13 5.24 3.94
N ARG A 308 5.28 5.17 2.91
CA ARG A 308 3.89 4.70 2.98
C ARG A 308 3.78 3.30 2.38
N THR A 309 2.96 2.46 2.99
CA THR A 309 2.47 1.21 2.39
C THR A 309 1.28 1.47 1.48
N TYR A 310 1.38 1.12 0.20
CA TYR A 310 0.25 1.21 -0.74
C TYR A 310 -0.55 -0.08 -0.69
N ARG A 311 -1.83 0.00 -0.31
CA ARG A 311 -2.74 -1.15 -0.38
C ARG A 311 -3.63 -1.07 -1.61
N ILE A 312 -3.98 -2.23 -2.16
CA ILE A 312 -4.85 -2.30 -3.33
C ILE A 312 -6.17 -1.56 -3.09
N GLY A 313 -6.63 -0.82 -4.09
CA GLY A 313 -7.87 -0.02 -4.04
C GLY A 313 -7.77 1.33 -3.32
N GLN A 314 -6.68 1.60 -2.60
CA GLN A 314 -6.47 2.92 -1.98
C GLN A 314 -6.37 4.03 -3.03
N THR A 315 -6.80 5.22 -2.63
CA THR A 315 -6.54 6.44 -3.41
C THR A 315 -5.08 6.89 -3.22
N ASP A 316 -4.66 7.81 -4.10
CA ASP A 316 -3.32 8.42 -4.10
C ASP A 316 -3.46 9.88 -4.56
N PHE A 317 -4.19 10.68 -3.78
CA PHE A 317 -4.42 12.09 -4.09
C PHE A 317 -3.17 12.93 -3.84
N SER A 318 -2.73 13.68 -4.84
CA SER A 318 -1.75 14.76 -4.65
C SER A 318 -2.30 15.82 -3.69
N SER A 319 -1.41 16.58 -3.04
CA SER A 319 -1.84 17.65 -2.15
C SER A 319 -2.63 18.72 -2.91
N PHE A 320 -3.72 19.17 -2.31
CA PHE A 320 -4.59 20.20 -2.86
C PHE A 320 -4.39 21.49 -2.09
N SER A 321 -3.78 22.48 -2.74
CA SER A 321 -3.56 23.80 -2.15
C SER A 321 -4.26 24.90 -2.94
N ILE A 322 -4.88 25.85 -2.24
CA ILE A 322 -5.55 26.99 -2.83
C ILE A 322 -5.40 28.24 -1.97
N LYS A 323 -5.19 29.37 -2.65
CA LYS A 323 -5.34 30.70 -2.05
C LYS A 323 -6.66 31.31 -2.51
N PHE A 324 -7.52 31.70 -1.58
CA PHE A 324 -8.79 32.38 -1.91
C PHE A 324 -9.13 33.47 -0.90
N THR A 325 -9.98 34.41 -1.32
CA THR A 325 -10.57 35.43 -0.47
C THR A 325 -12.03 35.12 -0.24
N GLY A 326 -12.49 35.12 1.00
CA GLY A 326 -13.85 34.76 1.35
C GLY A 326 -14.07 34.79 2.85
N ASN A 327 -14.95 33.92 3.33
CA ASN A 327 -15.14 33.72 4.76
C ASN A 327 -14.96 32.27 5.19
N VAL A 328 -14.46 32.12 6.40
CA VAL A 328 -14.39 30.85 7.13
C VAL A 328 -14.99 31.05 8.50
N THR A 329 -15.64 30.04 9.05
CA THR A 329 -16.13 30.05 10.42
C THR A 329 -15.35 29.02 11.21
N VAL A 330 -14.56 29.46 12.18
CA VAL A 330 -13.83 28.59 13.11
C VAL A 330 -14.66 28.34 14.35
N PHE A 331 -14.58 27.13 14.90
CA PHE A 331 -15.32 26.73 16.09
C PHE A 331 -14.57 25.65 16.86
N CYS A 332 -14.97 25.44 18.11
CA CYS A 332 -14.52 24.32 18.92
C CYS A 332 -15.68 23.67 19.67
N SER A 333 -15.47 22.42 20.05
CA SER A 333 -16.31 21.68 20.97
C SER A 333 -15.73 21.78 22.39
N PRO A 334 -16.57 21.80 23.45
CA PRO A 334 -18.03 21.75 23.43
C PRO A 334 -18.72 23.10 23.12
N ASP A 335 -17.97 24.20 23.03
CA ASP A 335 -18.48 25.58 23.05
C ASP A 335 -19.56 25.91 22.00
N SER A 336 -19.35 25.53 20.74
CA SER A 336 -20.23 25.96 19.65
C SER A 336 -20.42 24.96 18.50
N SER A 337 -19.77 23.79 18.58
CA SER A 337 -19.77 22.76 17.52
C SER A 337 -21.19 22.37 17.08
N PHE A 338 -22.08 22.02 18.00
CA PHE A 338 -23.46 21.62 17.66
C PHE A 338 -24.24 22.73 16.95
N ASN A 339 -24.15 23.97 17.46
CA ASN A 339 -24.87 25.10 16.88
C ASN A 339 -24.38 25.42 15.47
N VAL A 340 -23.06 25.38 15.24
CA VAL A 340 -22.48 25.62 13.91
C VAL A 340 -22.89 24.53 12.93
N ILE A 341 -22.73 23.26 13.29
CA ILE A 341 -23.06 22.13 12.41
C ILE A 341 -24.57 22.08 12.11
N SER A 342 -25.41 22.22 13.14
CA SER A 342 -26.87 22.28 12.99
C SER A 342 -27.29 23.44 12.07
N SER A 343 -26.63 24.59 12.18
CA SER A 343 -26.89 25.75 11.31
C SER A 343 -26.60 25.45 9.85
N GLU A 344 -25.50 24.77 9.53
CA GLU A 344 -25.17 24.40 8.16
C GLU A 344 -26.14 23.36 7.57
N ILE A 345 -26.54 22.36 8.37
CA ILE A 345 -27.59 21.41 7.98
C ILE A 345 -28.91 22.13 7.67
N LYS A 346 -29.30 23.12 8.51
CA LYS A 346 -30.52 23.92 8.31
C LYS A 346 -30.46 24.79 7.05
N LYS A 347 -29.28 25.32 6.71
CA LYS A 347 -29.07 26.18 5.54
C LYS A 347 -29.07 25.41 4.22
N ALA A 348 -28.64 24.14 4.23
CA ALA A 348 -28.55 23.30 3.04
C ALA A 348 -29.87 23.25 2.25
N LYS A 349 -29.78 23.33 0.93
CA LYS A 349 -30.94 23.39 0.02
C LYS A 349 -31.04 22.23 -0.96
N ASN A 350 -29.93 21.61 -1.32
CA ASN A 350 -29.87 20.62 -2.40
C ASN A 350 -29.26 19.30 -1.93
N SER A 351 -28.10 19.34 -1.26
CA SER A 351 -27.39 18.12 -0.90
C SER A 351 -26.48 18.25 0.32
N ILE A 352 -26.37 17.16 1.08
CA ILE A 352 -25.42 16.96 2.18
C ILE A 352 -24.68 15.65 1.95
N TYR A 353 -23.35 15.70 1.91
CA TYR A 353 -22.47 14.53 1.92
C TYR A 353 -21.73 14.50 3.25
N LEU A 354 -21.67 13.34 3.89
CA LEU A 354 -21.07 13.16 5.21
C LEU A 354 -20.14 11.96 5.16
N ASN A 355 -18.85 12.17 5.44
CA ASN A 355 -17.93 11.07 5.73
C ASN A 355 -17.50 11.16 7.20
N LEU A 356 -17.84 10.14 7.98
CA LEU A 356 -17.62 10.11 9.42
C LEU A 356 -17.13 8.73 9.86
N TYR A 357 -16.28 8.69 10.88
CA TYR A 357 -15.95 7.44 11.58
C TYR A 357 -17.14 6.91 12.38
N GLN A 358 -17.76 7.78 13.18
CA GLN A 358 -18.91 7.43 14.00
C GLN A 358 -19.93 8.56 14.02
N PHE A 359 -21.21 8.19 13.99
CA PHE A 359 -22.35 9.09 14.09
C PHE A 359 -23.42 8.54 15.05
N THR A 360 -23.36 9.00 16.30
CA THR A 360 -24.18 8.52 17.41
C THR A 360 -24.99 9.62 18.11
N ASN A 361 -24.97 10.86 17.60
CA ASN A 361 -25.69 12.00 18.18
C ASN A 361 -27.14 12.10 17.64
N PRO A 362 -28.18 11.79 18.44
CA PRO A 362 -29.57 11.85 17.99
C PRO A 362 -30.01 13.24 17.55
N GLN A 363 -29.55 14.28 18.24
CA GLN A 363 -30.03 15.64 18.01
C GLN A 363 -29.53 16.21 16.69
N LEU A 364 -28.33 15.84 16.23
CA LEU A 364 -27.89 16.12 14.86
C LEU A 364 -28.64 15.27 13.83
N ALA A 365 -28.92 14.01 14.15
CA ALA A 365 -29.67 13.12 13.26
C ALA A 365 -31.07 13.67 12.95
N TYR A 366 -31.77 14.25 13.93
CA TYR A 366 -33.06 14.92 13.70
C TYR A 366 -32.94 16.16 12.81
N GLU A 367 -31.81 16.87 12.83
CA GLU A 367 -31.62 18.02 11.92
C GLU A 367 -31.40 17.55 10.47
N LEU A 368 -30.75 16.40 10.27
CA LEU A 368 -30.62 15.74 8.97
C LEU A 368 -31.96 15.17 8.49
N GLU A 369 -32.74 14.55 9.38
CA GLU A 369 -34.11 14.11 9.08
C GLU A 369 -34.95 15.28 8.56
N LYS A 370 -34.96 16.41 9.28
CA LYS A 370 -35.66 17.62 8.82
C LYS A 370 -35.13 18.12 7.48
N ALA A 371 -33.85 17.92 7.16
CA ALA A 371 -33.30 18.27 5.85
C ALA A 371 -33.84 17.35 4.75
N LEU A 372 -33.96 16.04 5.00
CA LEU A 372 -34.63 15.10 4.09
C LEU A 372 -36.10 15.48 3.86
N GLU A 373 -36.82 15.89 4.90
CA GLU A 373 -38.21 16.39 4.80
C GLU A 373 -38.33 17.67 3.94
N ARG A 374 -37.25 18.46 3.87
CA ARG A 374 -37.12 19.61 2.95
C ARG A 374 -36.63 19.23 1.56
N ASN A 375 -36.58 17.94 1.22
CA ASN A 375 -36.07 17.37 -0.03
C ASN A 375 -34.56 17.61 -0.30
N VAL A 376 -33.76 17.79 0.75
CA VAL A 376 -32.30 17.83 0.61
C VAL A 376 -31.76 16.41 0.47
N SER A 377 -30.95 16.14 -0.55
CA SER A 377 -30.35 14.81 -0.74
C SER A 377 -29.25 14.55 0.28
N ILE A 378 -29.35 13.47 1.08
CA ILE A 378 -28.31 13.10 2.04
C ILE A 378 -27.60 11.81 1.63
N LYS A 379 -26.27 11.86 1.63
CA LYS A 379 -25.39 10.71 1.42
C LYS A 379 -24.41 10.61 2.59
N LEU A 380 -24.45 9.48 3.29
CA LEU A 380 -23.67 9.22 4.49
C LEU A 380 -22.73 8.04 4.22
N PHE A 381 -21.45 8.22 4.50
CA PHE A 381 -20.41 7.21 4.42
C PHE A 381 -19.76 7.03 5.79
N LEU A 382 -19.80 5.80 6.30
CA LEU A 382 -19.42 5.45 7.68
C LEU A 382 -18.38 4.33 7.74
N GLU A 383 -17.68 4.23 8.87
CA GLU A 383 -16.87 3.07 9.22
C GLU A 383 -17.77 1.89 9.63
N GLY A 384 -17.60 0.73 9.00
CA GLY A 384 -18.41 -0.47 9.24
C GLY A 384 -17.84 -1.44 10.27
N ASN A 385 -16.56 -1.33 10.62
CA ASN A 385 -15.91 -2.06 11.72
C ASN A 385 -15.16 -1.09 12.64
N PRO A 386 -15.82 -0.10 13.27
CA PRO A 386 -15.14 0.77 14.20
C PRO A 386 -14.62 -0.04 15.41
N VAL A 387 -13.61 0.47 16.10
CA VAL A 387 -13.14 -0.12 17.36
C VAL A 387 -14.33 -0.25 18.33
N GLY A 388 -14.51 -1.46 18.88
CA GLY A 388 -15.67 -1.81 19.73
C GLY A 388 -16.92 -2.25 18.97
N GLY A 389 -16.91 -2.19 17.63
CA GLY A 389 -18.02 -2.60 16.78
C GLY A 389 -19.05 -1.49 16.54
N LEU A 390 -19.94 -1.72 15.57
CA LEU A 390 -20.99 -0.77 15.19
C LEU A 390 -22.06 -0.69 16.28
N SER A 391 -22.23 0.48 16.89
CA SER A 391 -23.17 0.65 18.02
C SER A 391 -24.64 0.60 17.56
N PHE A 392 -25.55 0.26 18.47
CA PHE A 392 -26.98 0.26 18.16
C PHE A 392 -27.53 1.67 17.93
N GLU A 393 -26.96 2.69 18.57
CA GLU A 393 -27.30 4.10 18.36
C GLU A 393 -27.00 4.53 16.91
N GLU A 394 -25.81 4.19 16.40
CA GLU A 394 -25.46 4.52 15.01
C GLU A 394 -26.34 3.76 14.01
N ARG A 395 -26.61 2.47 14.28
CA ARG A 395 -27.54 1.66 13.47
C ARG A 395 -28.95 2.23 13.47
N TYR A 396 -29.42 2.72 14.61
CA TYR A 396 -30.72 3.38 14.73
C TYR A 396 -30.76 4.65 13.86
N ILE A 397 -29.75 5.52 13.99
CA ILE A 397 -29.64 6.74 13.21
C ILE A 397 -29.60 6.44 11.70
N ALA A 398 -28.79 5.45 11.30
CA ALA A 398 -28.72 5.02 9.91
C ALA A 398 -30.07 4.49 9.40
N SER A 399 -30.77 3.66 10.18
CA SER A 399 -32.11 3.15 9.82
C SER A 399 -33.12 4.29 9.65
N MET A 400 -33.20 5.19 10.63
CA MET A 400 -34.11 6.34 10.60
C MET A 400 -33.86 7.24 9.38
N LEU A 401 -32.60 7.57 9.09
CA LEU A 401 -32.25 8.39 7.92
C LEU A 401 -32.51 7.64 6.62
N HIS A 402 -32.28 6.33 6.58
CA HIS A 402 -32.57 5.49 5.42
C HIS A 402 -34.06 5.48 5.07
N GLU A 403 -34.92 5.28 6.07
CA GLU A 403 -36.38 5.27 5.93
C GLU A 403 -36.92 6.59 5.37
N LYS A 404 -36.23 7.71 5.65
CA LYS A 404 -36.55 9.04 5.14
C LYS A 404 -35.91 9.37 3.79
N GLY A 405 -35.28 8.39 3.13
CA GLY A 405 -34.69 8.52 1.79
C GLY A 405 -33.20 8.88 1.75
N GLY A 406 -32.54 8.92 2.91
CA GLY A 406 -31.09 9.04 3.01
C GLY A 406 -30.39 7.82 2.40
N LYS A 407 -29.22 8.05 1.80
CA LYS A 407 -28.40 6.97 1.24
C LYS A 407 -27.19 6.76 2.14
N ILE A 408 -27.05 5.56 2.68
CA ILE A 408 -26.01 5.23 3.66
C ILE A 408 -25.16 4.08 3.15
N TRP A 409 -23.85 4.24 3.26
CA TRP A 409 -22.85 3.22 2.95
C TRP A 409 -21.85 3.09 4.09
N TYR A 410 -21.30 1.90 4.22
CA TYR A 410 -20.20 1.60 5.12
C TYR A 410 -19.00 1.12 4.32
N ILE A 411 -17.79 1.47 4.77
CA ILE A 411 -16.62 0.66 4.44
C ILE A 411 -16.55 -0.50 5.44
N TYR A 412 -16.53 -1.73 4.95
CA TYR A 412 -16.68 -2.92 5.78
C TYR A 412 -15.76 -4.04 5.30
N GLY A 413 -15.14 -4.73 6.25
CA GLY A 413 -14.30 -5.91 6.04
C GLY A 413 -14.89 -7.17 6.66
N ASP A 414 -14.74 -8.28 5.94
CA ASP A 414 -15.06 -9.63 6.39
C ASP A 414 -14.22 -10.63 5.60
N GLU A 415 -13.02 -10.92 6.11
CA GLU A 415 -12.07 -11.82 5.46
C GLU A 415 -12.62 -13.24 5.32
N SER A 416 -13.55 -13.67 6.18
CA SER A 416 -14.21 -14.99 6.06
C SER A 416 -15.06 -15.11 4.79
N ARG A 417 -15.43 -13.96 4.21
CA ARG A 417 -16.16 -13.83 2.94
C ARG A 417 -15.29 -13.21 1.84
N ASN A 418 -13.98 -13.16 2.02
CA ASN A 418 -13.01 -12.54 1.12
C ASN A 418 -13.27 -11.03 0.86
N VAL A 419 -13.84 -10.31 1.83
CA VAL A 419 -14.03 -8.86 1.74
C VAL A 419 -12.89 -8.18 2.49
N TYR A 420 -11.90 -7.72 1.73
CA TYR A 420 -10.70 -7.08 2.25
C TYR A 420 -10.81 -5.57 2.17
N ARG A 421 -10.49 -4.88 3.26
CA ARG A 421 -10.55 -3.43 3.35
C ARG A 421 -9.29 -2.79 2.80
N ARG A 422 -9.46 -1.70 2.05
CA ARG A 422 -8.31 -0.91 1.59
C ARG A 422 -7.74 0.04 2.64
N TYR A 423 -8.50 0.38 3.67
CA TYR A 423 -8.06 1.20 4.81
C TYR A 423 -8.31 0.44 6.12
N ILE A 424 -7.39 0.56 7.07
CA ILE A 424 -7.57 -0.05 8.40
C ILE A 424 -8.80 0.56 9.08
N PHE A 425 -8.94 1.89 9.03
CA PHE A 425 -10.18 2.60 9.38
C PHE A 425 -10.49 3.75 8.40
N ASN A 426 -11.76 3.99 8.12
CA ASN A 426 -12.26 5.27 7.63
C ASN A 426 -12.49 6.21 8.82
N HIS A 427 -11.50 7.03 9.12
CA HIS A 427 -11.49 7.89 10.28
C HIS A 427 -11.56 9.39 9.92
N ALA A 428 -11.82 9.72 8.65
CA ALA A 428 -12.10 11.09 8.22
C ALA A 428 -13.41 11.62 8.82
N LYS A 429 -13.44 12.92 9.16
CA LYS A 429 -14.67 13.63 9.55
C LYS A 429 -14.81 14.92 8.74
N TYR A 430 -15.68 14.87 7.74
CA TYR A 430 -16.03 16.05 6.96
C TYR A 430 -17.46 15.99 6.42
N ALA A 431 -18.01 17.17 6.15
CA ALA A 431 -19.32 17.32 5.53
C ALA A 431 -19.24 18.30 4.35
N ILE A 432 -20.04 18.07 3.32
CA ILE A 432 -20.14 18.93 2.13
C ILE A 432 -21.61 19.31 1.93
N PHE A 433 -21.89 20.61 1.90
CA PHE A 433 -23.23 21.16 1.71
C PHE A 433 -23.30 21.89 0.37
N ASP A 434 -24.28 21.49 -0.44
CA ASP A 434 -24.64 22.10 -1.74
C ASP A 434 -23.44 22.27 -2.71
N ASN A 435 -22.42 21.42 -2.59
CA ASN A 435 -21.16 21.49 -3.33
C ASN A 435 -20.45 22.87 -3.22
N LYS A 436 -20.67 23.59 -2.10
CA LYS A 436 -20.22 24.98 -1.90
C LYS A 436 -19.59 25.22 -0.54
N THR A 437 -20.07 24.52 0.47
CA THR A 437 -19.62 24.67 1.85
C THR A 437 -19.09 23.35 2.36
N VAL A 438 -17.98 23.39 3.08
CA VAL A 438 -17.43 22.20 3.74
C VAL A 438 -17.26 22.43 5.23
N ILE A 439 -17.37 21.36 6.00
CA ILE A 439 -16.94 21.28 7.39
C ILE A 439 -15.82 20.24 7.46
N ILE A 440 -14.73 20.58 8.15
CA ILE A 440 -13.65 19.65 8.50
C ILE A 440 -13.38 19.83 9.99
N GLU A 441 -13.28 18.73 10.73
CA GLU A 441 -13.09 18.75 12.18
C GLU A 441 -12.41 17.48 12.70
N SER A 442 -12.05 17.50 13.99
CA SER A 442 -11.45 16.36 14.69
C SER A 442 -12.47 15.39 15.31
N ALA A 443 -13.72 15.85 15.48
CA ALA A 443 -14.75 15.19 16.28
C ALA A 443 -15.49 14.07 15.54
N ASN A 444 -15.74 12.95 16.24
CA ASN A 444 -16.85 12.07 15.88
C ASN A 444 -18.18 12.76 16.19
N TRP A 445 -19.24 12.47 15.42
CA TRP A 445 -20.56 13.04 15.64
C TRP A 445 -21.32 12.29 16.75
N GLY A 446 -20.75 12.27 17.95
CA GLY A 446 -21.34 11.71 19.16
C GLY A 446 -21.77 12.78 20.16
N LYS A 447 -22.35 12.35 21.29
CA LYS A 447 -22.81 13.26 22.36
C LYS A 447 -21.67 14.02 23.05
N SER A 448 -20.45 13.46 23.09
CA SER A 448 -19.26 14.13 23.65
C SER A 448 -18.47 14.92 22.61
N GLY A 449 -18.42 14.45 21.36
CA GLY A 449 -17.69 15.13 20.28
C GLY A 449 -18.40 16.38 19.76
N VAL A 450 -19.73 16.31 19.59
CA VAL A 450 -20.56 17.45 19.14
C VAL A 450 -21.78 17.60 20.07
N PRO A 451 -21.56 17.99 21.33
CA PRO A 451 -22.58 18.01 22.37
C PRO A 451 -23.63 19.09 22.12
N LYS A 452 -24.90 18.79 22.39
CA LYS A 452 -25.99 19.78 22.30
C LYS A 452 -25.92 20.83 23.41
N ASP A 453 -25.51 20.43 24.61
CA ASP A 453 -25.21 21.35 25.70
C ASP A 453 -23.71 21.67 25.70
N ALA A 454 -23.38 22.96 25.62
CA ALA A 454 -22.00 23.41 25.54
C ALA A 454 -21.20 23.24 26.85
N THR A 455 -21.84 22.85 27.96
CA THR A 455 -21.20 22.64 29.27
C THR A 455 -20.54 21.26 29.43
N TYR A 456 -20.71 20.37 28.46
CA TYR A 456 -20.15 19.02 28.47
C TYR A 456 -19.58 18.67 27.11
N GLY A 457 -18.41 18.03 27.07
CA GLY A 457 -17.91 17.37 25.87
C GLY A 457 -16.39 17.33 25.79
N ASN A 458 -15.90 16.78 24.69
CA ASN A 458 -14.48 16.75 24.37
C ASN A 458 -14.05 18.11 23.82
N ARG A 459 -12.77 18.45 24.03
CA ARG A 459 -12.11 19.50 23.24
C ARG A 459 -11.84 18.97 21.83
N GLU A 460 -12.40 19.66 20.85
CA GLU A 460 -12.31 19.36 19.41
C GLU A 460 -12.24 20.68 18.62
N TRP A 461 -11.56 20.70 17.48
CA TRP A 461 -11.50 21.87 16.60
C TRP A 461 -12.20 21.61 15.27
N GLY A 462 -12.85 22.63 14.74
CA GLY A 462 -13.52 22.55 13.45
C GLY A 462 -13.55 23.87 12.70
N ILE A 463 -13.73 23.76 11.38
CA ILE A 463 -13.83 24.90 10.48
C ILE A 463 -14.90 24.68 9.41
N VAL A 464 -15.70 25.72 9.15
CA VAL A 464 -16.61 25.83 8.01
C VAL A 464 -15.96 26.70 6.94
N ILE A 465 -15.93 26.22 5.70
CA ILE A 465 -15.32 26.96 4.57
C ILE A 465 -16.33 27.08 3.44
N ARG A 466 -16.57 28.30 2.97
CA ARG A 466 -17.41 28.59 1.79
C ARG A 466 -16.54 28.68 0.54
N ASN A 467 -16.29 27.55 -0.10
CA ASN A 467 -15.49 27.50 -1.33
C ASN A 467 -15.86 26.30 -2.21
N GLU A 468 -16.27 26.57 -3.44
CA GLU A 468 -16.69 25.54 -4.42
C GLU A 468 -15.54 24.61 -4.85
N SER A 469 -14.30 25.11 -4.95
CA SER A 469 -13.16 24.29 -5.36
C SER A 469 -12.78 23.26 -4.28
N ILE A 470 -12.78 23.68 -3.01
CA ILE A 470 -12.57 22.81 -1.85
C ILE A 470 -13.71 21.78 -1.75
N ALA A 471 -14.97 22.23 -1.90
CA ALA A 471 -16.13 21.33 -1.90
C ALA A 471 -16.06 20.29 -3.02
N LYS A 472 -15.69 20.70 -4.24
CA LYS A 472 -15.51 19.80 -5.39
C LYS A 472 -14.38 18.80 -5.17
N PHE A 473 -13.27 19.21 -4.55
CA PHE A 473 -12.18 18.31 -4.21
C PHE A 473 -12.63 17.24 -3.21
N LEU A 474 -13.23 17.64 -2.09
CA LEU A 474 -13.73 16.67 -1.10
C LEU A 474 -14.88 15.81 -1.63
N LEU A 475 -15.71 16.32 -2.54
CA LEU A 475 -16.72 15.50 -3.20
C LEU A 475 -16.09 14.41 -4.07
N ASN A 476 -15.01 14.74 -4.79
CA ASN A 476 -14.25 13.73 -5.54
C ASN A 476 -13.59 12.71 -4.59
N VAL A 477 -13.07 13.13 -3.43
CA VAL A 477 -12.57 12.19 -2.40
C VAL A 477 -13.70 11.26 -1.94
N PHE A 478 -14.85 11.82 -1.57
CA PHE A 478 -16.04 11.06 -1.17
C PHE A 478 -16.46 10.03 -2.23
N GLU A 479 -16.52 10.42 -3.50
CA GLU A 479 -16.94 9.53 -4.59
C GLU A 479 -15.94 8.40 -4.87
N LYS A 480 -14.64 8.65 -4.68
CA LYS A 480 -13.59 7.62 -4.84
C LYS A 480 -13.54 6.67 -3.65
N ASP A 481 -13.67 7.19 -2.43
CA ASP A 481 -13.69 6.36 -1.24
C ASP A 481 -15.00 5.56 -1.16
N CYS A 482 -16.16 6.15 -1.45
CA CYS A 482 -17.46 5.47 -1.48
C CYS A 482 -17.80 4.84 -2.86
N ASN A 483 -16.80 4.30 -3.57
CA ASN A 483 -17.00 3.65 -4.87
C ASN A 483 -17.69 2.28 -4.68
N LYS A 484 -18.96 2.21 -5.08
CA LYS A 484 -19.84 1.03 -4.92
C LYS A 484 -19.43 -0.19 -5.75
N ASN A 485 -18.50 -0.04 -6.68
CA ASN A 485 -17.94 -1.16 -7.43
C ASN A 485 -16.88 -1.92 -6.62
N MET A 486 -16.42 -1.36 -5.49
CA MET A 486 -15.44 -2.01 -4.63
C MET A 486 -16.14 -2.91 -3.61
N GLN A 487 -15.53 -4.07 -3.36
CA GLN A 487 -16.07 -5.08 -2.44
C GLN A 487 -16.20 -4.61 -1.01
N ASP A 488 -15.35 -3.66 -0.59
CA ASP A 488 -15.34 -3.12 0.77
C ASP A 488 -16.42 -2.07 1.02
N ILE A 489 -17.24 -1.73 0.02
CA ILE A 489 -18.34 -0.77 0.15
C ILE A 489 -19.68 -1.50 0.17
N VAL A 490 -20.33 -1.48 1.34
CA VAL A 490 -21.66 -2.07 1.53
C VAL A 490 -22.70 -0.97 1.72
N SER A 491 -23.87 -1.14 1.11
CA SER A 491 -25.01 -0.25 1.36
C SER A 491 -25.71 -0.67 2.66
N PHE A 492 -26.23 0.29 3.41
CA PHE A 492 -27.11 -0.03 4.54
C PHE A 492 -28.25 -0.93 4.08
N ASN A 493 -28.52 -1.98 4.87
CA ASN A 493 -29.60 -2.92 4.64
C ASN A 493 -30.26 -3.21 5.99
N ALA A 494 -31.52 -2.80 6.16
CA ALA A 494 -32.24 -2.90 7.42
C ALA A 494 -32.25 -4.32 8.02
N SER A 495 -32.21 -5.36 7.19
CA SER A 495 -32.23 -6.76 7.63
C SER A 495 -30.84 -7.34 7.94
N HIS A 496 -29.74 -6.61 7.67
CA HIS A 496 -28.40 -7.12 7.92
C HIS A 496 -28.06 -7.10 9.42
N PHE A 497 -27.48 -8.19 9.93
CA PHE A 497 -27.25 -8.36 11.36
C PHE A 497 -26.28 -7.33 11.97
N ILE A 498 -25.25 -6.93 11.22
CA ILE A 498 -24.16 -6.06 11.70
C ILE A 498 -24.47 -4.58 11.40
N TYR A 499 -24.61 -4.22 10.13
CA TYR A 499 -24.83 -2.85 9.64
C TYR A 499 -26.28 -2.55 9.21
N GLY A 500 -27.25 -3.29 9.73
CA GLY A 500 -28.68 -3.04 9.53
C GLY A 500 -29.35 -2.37 10.71
N ALA A 501 -30.69 -2.37 10.73
CA ALA A 501 -31.48 -1.78 11.81
C ALA A 501 -31.12 -2.45 13.16
N PRO A 502 -31.15 -1.70 14.28
CA PRO A 502 -30.93 -2.30 15.59
C PRO A 502 -32.08 -3.27 15.94
N PRO A 503 -31.93 -4.11 16.99
CA PRO A 503 -33.00 -4.98 17.43
C PRO A 503 -34.30 -4.19 17.75
N PRO A 504 -35.51 -4.75 17.53
CA PRO A 504 -36.76 -4.01 17.71
C PRO A 504 -37.03 -3.47 19.13
N TYR A 505 -36.34 -4.02 20.13
CA TYR A 505 -36.44 -3.58 21.54
C TYR A 505 -35.44 -2.49 21.89
N PHE A 506 -34.52 -2.12 20.99
CA PHE A 506 -33.57 -1.06 21.25
C PHE A 506 -34.29 0.29 21.31
N VAL A 507 -34.03 1.05 22.36
CA VAL A 507 -34.54 2.40 22.56
C VAL A 507 -33.34 3.35 22.55
N LEU A 508 -33.40 4.37 21.70
CA LEU A 508 -32.36 5.37 21.60
C LEU A 508 -32.30 6.19 22.90
N ASP A 509 -31.09 6.36 23.45
CA ASP A 509 -30.89 7.28 24.56
C ASP A 509 -30.97 8.73 24.07
N GLU A 510 -32.07 9.41 24.38
CA GLU A 510 -32.30 10.82 24.02
C GLU A 510 -31.69 11.82 25.01
N SER A 511 -31.04 11.35 26.09
CA SER A 511 -30.46 12.23 27.10
C SER A 511 -29.47 13.23 26.50
N ILE A 512 -29.46 14.44 27.05
CA ILE A 512 -28.48 15.48 26.74
C ILE A 512 -27.53 15.54 27.94
N PRO A 513 -26.26 15.11 27.80
CA PRO A 513 -25.29 15.24 28.88
C PRO A 513 -25.05 16.72 29.21
N HIS A 514 -24.88 16.99 30.50
CA HIS A 514 -24.55 18.31 31.05
C HIS A 514 -23.27 18.17 31.88
N GLY A 515 -22.49 19.26 31.99
CA GLY A 515 -21.19 19.23 32.67
C GLY A 515 -20.88 20.54 33.37
N GLU A 516 -19.64 20.69 33.80
CA GLU A 516 -19.16 21.86 34.56
C GLU A 516 -18.30 22.80 33.69
N TYR A 517 -18.15 22.51 32.40
CA TYR A 517 -17.41 23.39 31.49
C TYR A 517 -18.16 24.70 31.30
N ILE A 518 -17.43 25.82 31.37
CA ILE A 518 -17.98 27.15 31.09
C ILE A 518 -17.61 27.51 29.65
N PRO A 519 -18.57 27.53 28.72
CA PRO A 519 -18.31 27.90 27.33
C PRO A 519 -17.68 29.28 27.24
N SER A 520 -16.50 29.34 26.62
CA SER A 520 -15.65 30.53 26.58
C SER A 520 -15.27 30.96 25.17
N PHE A 521 -15.49 30.08 24.17
CA PHE A 521 -15.04 30.25 22.80
C PHE A 521 -16.20 30.13 21.80
N PRO A 522 -17.00 31.21 21.61
CA PRO A 522 -18.02 31.21 20.57
C PRO A 522 -17.38 31.11 19.19
N SER A 523 -18.05 30.44 18.25
CA SER A 523 -17.59 30.37 16.86
C SER A 523 -17.34 31.76 16.27
N LYS A 524 -16.25 31.93 15.51
CA LYS A 524 -15.87 33.21 14.89
C LYS A 524 -15.90 33.10 13.37
N THR A 525 -16.64 33.99 12.71
CA THR A 525 -16.57 34.12 11.24
C THR A 525 -15.53 35.15 10.87
N ILE A 526 -14.55 34.74 10.08
CA ILE A 526 -13.39 35.53 9.68
C ILE A 526 -13.50 35.76 8.17
N ASN A 527 -13.40 37.01 7.76
CA ASN A 527 -13.32 37.39 6.35
C ASN A 527 -11.87 37.75 6.02
N GLY A 528 -11.35 37.23 4.92
CA GLY A 528 -9.97 37.52 4.54
C GLY A 528 -9.48 36.64 3.42
N THR A 529 -8.16 36.68 3.21
CA THR A 529 -7.48 35.77 2.31
C THR A 529 -6.88 34.62 3.11
N PHE A 530 -7.12 33.40 2.64
CA PHE A 530 -6.67 32.17 3.26
C PHE A 530 -5.78 31.42 2.27
N ASN A 531 -4.66 30.91 2.76
CA ASN A 531 -3.89 29.89 2.04
C ASN A 531 -4.15 28.55 2.71
N ILE A 532 -4.76 27.64 1.97
CA ILE A 532 -5.25 26.36 2.48
C ILE A 532 -4.55 25.23 1.76
N THR A 533 -4.17 24.22 2.51
CA THR A 533 -3.74 22.91 2.00
C THR A 533 -4.62 21.84 2.65
N LEU A 534 -5.38 21.10 1.83
CA LEU A 534 -6.07 19.90 2.28
C LEU A 534 -5.10 18.74 2.30
N ILE A 535 -5.15 17.98 3.39
CA ILE A 535 -4.31 16.81 3.59
C ILE A 535 -5.16 15.57 3.82
N LEU A 536 -4.64 14.43 3.38
CA LEU A 536 -5.33 13.16 3.35
C LEU A 536 -4.35 12.06 3.76
N SER A 537 -4.71 11.24 4.74
CA SER A 537 -3.96 10.01 5.04
C SER A 537 -4.58 8.86 4.25
N PRO A 538 -3.77 7.96 3.64
CA PRO A 538 -2.32 7.95 3.67
C PRO A 538 -1.64 8.63 2.47
N ASP A 539 -2.36 9.52 1.77
CA ASP A 539 -1.94 10.09 0.49
C ASP A 539 -0.78 11.06 0.62
N ASN A 540 -0.95 12.11 1.43
CA ASN A 540 0.01 13.21 1.51
C ASN A 540 0.21 13.75 2.93
N ALA A 541 -0.58 13.26 3.91
CA ALA A 541 -0.57 13.77 5.28
C ALA A 541 0.82 13.79 5.94
N GLU A 542 1.61 12.69 5.83
CA GLU A 542 2.94 12.63 6.44
C GLU A 542 3.83 13.79 5.97
N ASN A 543 3.91 13.99 4.65
CA ASN A 543 4.78 15.00 4.06
C ASN A 543 4.28 16.42 4.37
N GLU A 544 2.98 16.67 4.25
CA GLU A 544 2.41 18.00 4.45
C GLU A 544 2.44 18.43 5.93
N ILE A 545 2.18 17.51 6.88
CA ILE A 545 2.32 17.79 8.32
C ILE A 545 3.79 18.05 8.67
N LYS A 546 4.72 17.23 8.14
CA LYS A 546 6.15 17.44 8.35
C LYS A 546 6.56 18.81 7.82
N ASN A 547 6.21 19.14 6.58
CA ASN A 547 6.51 20.44 5.97
C ASN A 547 5.91 21.61 6.74
N PHE A 548 4.72 21.42 7.31
CA PHE A 548 4.10 22.41 8.18
C PHE A 548 4.94 22.66 9.42
N ILE A 549 5.26 21.62 10.21
CA ILE A 549 6.15 21.70 11.39
C ILE A 549 7.49 22.37 11.03
N LEU A 550 8.07 21.99 9.89
CA LEU A 550 9.32 22.54 9.38
C LEU A 550 9.27 24.02 9.02
N SER A 551 8.08 24.56 8.78
CA SER A 551 7.92 25.98 8.45
C SER A 551 8.01 26.92 9.66
N ALA A 552 7.93 26.39 10.88
CA ALA A 552 7.95 27.16 12.12
C ALA A 552 9.26 27.93 12.33
N LYS A 553 9.14 29.16 12.83
CA LYS A 553 10.26 30.07 13.10
C LYS A 553 10.32 30.53 14.55
N GLU A 554 9.19 30.61 15.23
CA GLU A 554 9.06 31.19 16.56
C GLU A 554 8.41 30.21 17.53
N SER A 555 7.28 29.58 17.16
CA SER A 555 6.55 28.68 18.07
C SER A 555 5.80 27.54 17.36
N ILE A 556 5.64 26.43 18.08
CA ILE A 556 4.82 25.27 17.70
C ILE A 556 4.01 24.82 18.92
N PHE A 557 2.68 24.91 18.82
CA PHE A 557 1.77 24.38 19.83
C PHE A 557 1.03 23.17 19.27
N VAL A 558 1.14 22.03 19.96
CA VAL A 558 0.56 20.75 19.54
C VAL A 558 -0.48 20.34 20.58
N GLU A 559 -1.70 20.06 20.14
CA GLU A 559 -2.75 19.48 20.97
C GLU A 559 -3.25 18.19 20.33
N GLN A 560 -3.02 17.06 21.00
CA GLN A 560 -3.29 15.74 20.46
C GLN A 560 -4.00 14.87 21.49
N ALA A 561 -4.99 14.09 21.03
CA ALA A 561 -5.61 13.05 21.85
C ALA A 561 -4.54 12.04 22.29
N TYR A 562 -3.70 11.60 21.34
CA TYR A 562 -2.50 10.86 21.66
C TYR A 562 -1.44 10.93 20.55
N ILE A 563 -0.20 10.66 20.95
CA ILE A 563 0.97 10.57 20.07
C ILE A 563 1.72 9.29 20.39
N GLU A 564 2.00 8.49 19.36
CA GLU A 564 2.84 7.29 19.48
C GLU A 564 4.31 7.68 19.27
N LYS A 565 5.17 7.30 20.21
CA LYS A 565 6.59 7.65 20.18
C LYS A 565 7.34 6.96 19.04
N GLU A 566 7.17 5.64 18.92
CA GLU A 566 7.89 4.81 17.96
C GLU A 566 6.94 4.22 16.92
N TRP A 567 7.32 4.34 15.65
CA TRP A 567 6.77 3.54 14.55
C TRP A 567 7.79 2.42 14.26
N GLU A 568 8.13 2.15 12.99
CA GLU A 568 9.37 1.42 12.64
C GLU A 568 10.65 2.12 13.14
N SER A 569 10.56 3.43 13.39
CA SER A 569 11.58 4.27 14.02
C SER A 569 10.88 5.42 14.74
N ILE A 570 11.64 6.29 15.42
CA ILE A 570 11.06 7.46 16.08
C ILE A 570 10.07 8.18 15.17
N ASN A 571 8.89 8.49 15.70
CA ASN A 571 7.85 9.20 14.99
C ASN A 571 8.44 10.43 14.28
N PRO A 572 8.28 10.56 12.94
CA PRO A 572 8.89 11.62 12.17
C PRO A 572 8.42 13.00 12.61
N PHE A 573 7.21 13.15 13.13
CA PHE A 573 6.74 14.43 13.65
C PHE A 573 7.46 14.80 14.96
N LEU A 574 7.60 13.85 15.89
CA LEU A 574 8.36 14.08 17.13
C LEU A 574 9.82 14.46 16.84
N ARG A 575 10.44 13.79 15.88
CA ARG A 575 11.80 14.10 15.41
C ARG A 575 11.93 15.56 14.95
N GLU A 576 10.97 16.05 14.16
CA GLU A 576 11.00 17.43 13.69
C GLU A 576 10.65 18.45 14.78
N LEU A 577 9.76 18.11 15.73
CA LEU A 577 9.49 18.94 16.91
C LEU A 577 10.75 19.13 17.76
N VAL A 578 11.49 18.04 18.03
CA VAL A 578 12.78 18.09 18.74
C VAL A 578 13.78 18.96 17.99
N ARG A 579 13.95 18.74 16.69
CA ARG A 579 14.89 19.53 15.87
C ARG A 579 14.56 21.03 15.87
N LYS A 580 13.27 21.37 15.87
CA LYS A 580 12.81 22.77 15.97
C LYS A 580 13.09 23.37 17.34
N ASN A 581 12.83 22.63 18.41
CA ASN A 581 13.17 23.04 19.77
C ASN A 581 14.67 23.32 19.94
N GLU A 582 15.52 22.41 19.44
CA GLU A 582 16.98 22.56 19.44
C GLU A 582 17.47 23.76 18.62
N SER A 583 16.68 24.20 17.63
CA SER A 583 16.94 25.39 16.82
C SER A 583 16.44 26.70 17.46
N GLY A 584 15.88 26.64 18.68
CA GLY A 584 15.39 27.79 19.43
C GLY A 584 13.92 28.15 19.21
N VAL A 585 13.15 27.32 18.52
CA VAL A 585 11.69 27.49 18.37
C VAL A 585 10.99 27.00 19.64
N GLU A 586 10.07 27.78 20.20
CA GLU A 586 9.28 27.35 21.36
C GLU A 586 8.35 26.19 20.99
N VAL A 587 8.45 25.06 21.67
CA VAL A 587 7.54 23.92 21.45
C VAL A 587 6.76 23.60 22.72
N LYS A 588 5.43 23.57 22.60
CA LYS A 588 4.50 23.13 23.67
C LYS A 588 3.60 22.01 23.17
N VAL A 589 3.48 20.94 23.94
CA VAL A 589 2.67 19.76 23.61
C VAL A 589 1.67 19.47 24.73
N LEU A 590 0.38 19.48 24.40
CA LEU A 590 -0.71 19.13 25.32
C LEU A 590 -1.31 17.79 24.89
N LEU A 591 -1.35 16.83 25.82
CA LEU A 591 -1.84 15.47 25.61
C LEU A 591 -3.04 15.18 26.52
N ASN A 592 -3.92 14.29 26.07
CA ASN A 592 -5.00 13.76 26.92
C ASN A 592 -4.44 12.78 27.95
N TYR A 593 -4.98 12.83 29.17
CA TYR A 593 -4.88 11.74 30.14
C TYR A 593 -6.27 11.42 30.67
N ASN A 594 -6.76 10.21 30.38
CA ASN A 594 -8.04 9.73 30.89
C ASN A 594 -7.84 8.39 31.60
N PRO A 595 -8.14 8.26 32.91
CA PRO A 595 -7.94 7.01 33.66
C PRO A 595 -8.60 5.77 33.05
N GLU A 596 -9.62 5.93 32.21
CA GLU A 596 -10.31 4.82 31.54
C GLU A 596 -9.60 4.33 30.27
N TYR A 597 -8.57 5.04 29.78
CA TYR A 597 -7.89 4.75 28.51
C TYR A 597 -6.42 4.35 28.71
N GLU A 598 -6.19 3.18 29.32
CA GLU A 598 -4.85 2.66 29.65
C GLU A 598 -3.87 2.70 28.46
N SER A 599 -4.23 2.11 27.31
CA SER A 599 -3.34 2.04 26.15
C SER A 599 -2.94 3.40 25.57
N THR A 600 -3.84 4.39 25.54
CA THR A 600 -3.50 5.73 25.03
C THR A 600 -2.72 6.54 26.06
N ASN A 601 -2.96 6.32 27.36
CA ASN A 601 -2.15 6.93 28.41
C ASN A 601 -0.71 6.43 28.35
N GLU A 602 -0.48 5.12 28.22
CA GLU A 602 0.87 4.54 28.07
C GLU A 602 1.62 5.18 26.90
N MET A 603 1.00 5.26 25.72
CA MET A 603 1.58 5.92 24.54
C MET A 603 1.95 7.38 24.82
N ASN A 604 1.06 8.12 25.47
CA ASN A 604 1.30 9.52 25.78
C ASN A 604 2.36 9.71 26.86
N GLU A 605 2.46 8.83 27.84
CA GLU A 605 3.49 8.85 28.88
C GLU A 605 4.88 8.61 28.29
N GLU A 606 5.02 7.65 27.38
CA GLU A 606 6.27 7.46 26.65
C GLU A 606 6.68 8.70 25.85
N THR A 607 5.73 9.29 25.11
CA THR A 607 5.96 10.52 24.36
C THR A 607 6.30 11.70 25.29
N PHE A 608 5.60 11.81 26.42
CA PHE A 608 5.83 12.84 27.43
C PHE A 608 7.27 12.79 27.94
N ILE A 609 7.73 11.60 28.36
CA ILE A 609 9.10 11.41 28.87
C ILE A 609 10.12 11.78 27.79
N TYR A 610 9.95 11.24 26.58
CA TYR A 610 10.85 11.48 25.45
C TYR A 610 11.02 12.97 25.14
N LEU A 611 9.92 13.72 25.08
CA LEU A 611 9.92 15.14 24.78
C LEU A 611 10.47 15.98 25.94
N LYS A 612 10.10 15.65 27.19
CA LYS A 612 10.55 16.40 28.37
C LYS A 612 12.06 16.28 28.56
N GLU A 613 12.64 15.11 28.33
CA GLU A 613 14.09 14.88 28.35
C GLU A 613 14.84 15.73 27.31
N ARG A 614 14.16 16.18 26.25
CA ARG A 614 14.72 17.01 25.16
C ARG A 614 14.39 18.49 25.30
N GLY A 615 13.95 18.90 26.49
CA GLY A 615 13.69 20.29 26.83
C GLY A 615 12.43 20.87 26.18
N ILE A 616 11.49 20.03 25.74
CA ILE A 616 10.18 20.47 25.24
C ILE A 616 9.20 20.54 26.41
N ASP A 617 8.36 21.58 26.43
CA ASP A 617 7.30 21.68 27.42
C ASP A 617 6.12 20.79 27.03
N VAL A 618 5.84 19.81 27.88
CA VAL A 618 4.71 18.88 27.70
C VAL A 618 3.82 18.92 28.94
N LYS A 619 2.52 18.87 28.74
CA LYS A 619 1.51 18.73 29.79
C LYS A 619 0.47 17.68 29.43
N PHE A 620 -0.12 17.12 30.47
CA PHE A 620 -1.37 16.38 30.36
C PHE A 620 -2.54 17.26 30.79
N LEU A 621 -3.66 17.14 30.07
CA LEU A 621 -4.97 17.47 30.62
C LEU A 621 -5.57 16.20 31.24
N TYR A 622 -5.68 16.22 32.56
CA TYR A 622 -6.25 15.11 33.34
C TYR A 622 -7.77 15.26 33.39
N THR A 623 -8.51 14.33 32.79
CA THR A 623 -9.98 14.41 32.68
C THR A 623 -10.69 14.33 34.03
N ASN A 624 -10.09 13.66 35.02
CA ASN A 624 -10.61 13.60 36.39
C ASN A 624 -10.48 14.93 37.18
N SER A 625 -9.76 15.90 36.63
CA SER A 625 -9.47 17.20 37.25
C SER A 625 -9.77 18.36 36.31
N SER A 626 -10.46 18.09 35.19
CA SER A 626 -10.84 19.05 34.16
C SER A 626 -12.34 18.99 33.93
N PRO A 627 -13.00 20.13 33.65
CA PRO A 627 -14.40 20.14 33.25
C PRO A 627 -14.63 19.59 31.83
N LEU A 628 -13.58 19.41 31.03
CA LEU A 628 -13.66 18.77 29.72
C LEU A 628 -13.65 17.24 29.85
N ALA A 629 -14.43 16.55 29.03
CA ALA A 629 -14.50 15.09 29.04
C ALA A 629 -13.19 14.45 28.57
N ASN A 630 -12.56 14.99 27.52
CA ASN A 630 -11.24 14.61 27.00
C ASN A 630 -10.64 15.76 26.17
N ILE A 631 -9.32 15.79 26.02
CA ILE A 631 -8.70 16.32 24.80
C ILE A 631 -8.83 15.25 23.72
N HIS A 632 -9.66 15.49 22.72
CA HIS A 632 -9.78 14.60 21.56
C HIS A 632 -9.45 15.33 20.24
N ASN A 633 -8.81 16.48 20.34
CA ASN A 633 -8.32 17.26 19.21
C ASN A 633 -7.06 16.62 18.57
N LYS A 634 -6.77 17.00 17.33
CA LYS A 634 -5.55 16.67 16.57
C LYS A 634 -5.06 17.90 15.82
N GLY A 635 -4.63 18.88 16.60
CA GLY A 635 -4.32 20.22 16.16
C GLY A 635 -2.84 20.59 16.29
N VAL A 636 -2.36 21.43 15.39
CA VAL A 636 -1.04 22.07 15.48
C VAL A 636 -1.16 23.53 15.10
N ILE A 637 -0.55 24.42 15.87
CA ILE A 637 -0.48 25.86 15.58
C ILE A 637 0.99 26.22 15.41
N ILE A 638 1.30 27.00 14.38
CA ILE A 638 2.66 27.44 14.08
C ILE A 638 2.71 28.96 14.00
N ASP A 639 3.62 29.56 14.76
CA ASP A 639 3.97 30.98 14.79
C ASP A 639 2.78 31.93 15.03
N GLY A 640 1.62 31.43 15.48
CA GLY A 640 0.39 32.20 15.51
C GLY A 640 -0.10 32.64 14.10
N GLU A 641 0.35 31.98 13.04
CA GLU A 641 0.01 32.30 11.65
C GLU A 641 -0.60 31.12 10.88
N GLY A 642 -0.33 29.88 11.29
CA GLY A 642 -0.83 28.67 10.66
C GLY A 642 -1.49 27.72 11.64
N VAL A 643 -2.52 27.01 11.20
CA VAL A 643 -3.21 25.98 12.00
C VAL A 643 -3.44 24.73 11.16
N LEU A 644 -3.18 23.57 11.75
CA LEU A 644 -3.66 22.27 11.31
C LEU A 644 -4.91 21.91 12.13
N ILE A 645 -6.01 21.59 11.45
CA ILE A 645 -7.22 20.98 12.02
C ILE A 645 -7.39 19.64 11.33
N SER A 646 -7.45 18.53 12.07
CA SER A 646 -7.46 17.20 11.45
C SER A 646 -8.13 16.13 12.29
N SER A 647 -8.35 14.96 11.69
CA SER A 647 -8.70 13.73 12.39
C SER A 647 -7.47 12.86 12.75
N ILE A 648 -6.26 13.33 12.44
CA ILE A 648 -5.01 12.53 12.39
C ILE A 648 -4.27 12.58 13.73
N ASN A 649 -4.35 11.50 14.50
CA ASN A 649 -3.45 11.33 15.64
C ASN A 649 -2.02 11.13 15.13
N PHE A 650 -1.02 11.52 15.91
CA PHE A 650 0.38 11.32 15.52
C PHE A 650 0.85 9.90 15.84
N ASN A 651 0.21 8.90 15.24
CA ASN A 651 0.62 7.49 15.24
C ASN A 651 0.72 6.95 13.81
N GLU A 652 1.40 5.82 13.63
CA GLU A 652 1.67 5.29 12.30
C GLU A 652 0.37 4.98 11.55
N ASN A 653 -0.61 4.36 12.22
CA ASN A 653 -1.85 3.94 11.59
C ASN A 653 -2.67 5.12 11.06
N SER A 654 -2.84 6.19 11.83
CA SER A 654 -3.58 7.38 11.41
C SER A 654 -2.92 8.06 10.21
N VAL A 655 -1.58 8.03 10.14
CA VAL A 655 -0.83 8.70 9.08
C VAL A 655 -0.72 7.84 7.81
N ARG A 656 -0.47 6.53 7.95
CA ARG A 656 -0.06 5.63 6.86
C ARG A 656 -1.09 4.56 6.47
N ASN A 657 -2.09 4.29 7.30
CA ASN A 657 -2.99 3.15 7.10
C ASN A 657 -4.49 3.49 7.12
N ASN A 658 -4.89 4.54 7.82
CA ASN A 658 -6.27 5.01 7.87
C ASN A 658 -6.58 5.96 6.71
N ARG A 659 -7.87 6.08 6.39
CA ARG A 659 -8.41 7.21 5.65
C ARG A 659 -8.73 8.33 6.63
N GLU A 660 -7.92 9.38 6.62
CA GLU A 660 -8.10 10.58 7.45
C GLU A 660 -8.21 11.83 6.58
N VAL A 661 -8.68 12.93 7.18
CA VAL A 661 -8.69 14.26 6.55
C VAL A 661 -8.12 15.31 7.48
N GLY A 662 -7.46 16.30 6.91
CA GLY A 662 -7.04 17.49 7.63
C GLY A 662 -6.95 18.70 6.72
N ILE A 663 -6.77 19.84 7.36
CA ILE A 663 -6.61 21.11 6.69
C ILE A 663 -5.56 21.95 7.39
N ILE A 664 -4.57 22.39 6.62
CA ILE A 664 -3.61 23.42 7.04
C ILE A 664 -4.11 24.75 6.49
N ILE A 665 -4.28 25.74 7.36
CA ILE A 665 -4.75 27.08 7.00
C ILE A 665 -3.76 28.12 7.54
N LYS A 666 -3.22 28.94 6.64
CA LYS A 666 -2.37 30.09 6.99
C LYS A 666 -3.19 31.37 6.97
N ASN A 667 -3.52 31.86 8.15
CA ASN A 667 -4.22 33.12 8.42
C ASN A 667 -4.10 33.47 9.91
N LYS A 668 -3.70 34.71 10.22
CA LYS A 668 -3.43 35.15 11.60
C LYS A 668 -4.68 35.13 12.49
N ASP A 669 -5.83 35.54 11.99
CA ASP A 669 -7.07 35.59 12.80
C ASP A 669 -7.58 34.19 13.15
N VAL A 670 -7.39 33.23 12.23
CA VAL A 670 -7.69 31.81 12.45
C VAL A 670 -6.73 31.24 13.48
N ALA A 671 -5.43 31.51 13.33
CA ALA A 671 -4.42 31.05 14.27
C ALA A 671 -4.57 31.67 15.66
N GLU A 672 -4.93 32.95 15.76
CA GLU A 672 -5.23 33.61 17.02
C GLU A 672 -6.39 32.92 17.75
N TYR A 673 -7.48 32.59 17.04
CA TYR A 673 -8.63 31.90 17.62
C TYR A 673 -8.22 30.59 18.29
N PHE A 674 -7.52 29.71 17.57
CA PHE A 674 -7.08 28.43 18.12
C PHE A 674 -5.93 28.56 19.13
N THR A 675 -5.08 29.59 19.01
CA THR A 675 -4.05 29.90 20.02
C THR A 675 -4.68 30.25 21.37
N ASN A 676 -5.78 30.99 21.37
CA ASN A 676 -6.48 31.35 22.60
C ASN A 676 -7.11 30.13 23.27
N ILE A 677 -7.67 29.19 22.48
CA ILE A 677 -8.18 27.91 22.98
C ILE A 677 -7.04 27.08 23.57
N PHE A 678 -5.96 26.86 22.80
CA PHE A 678 -4.79 26.13 23.28
C PHE A 678 -4.23 26.71 24.57
N LYS A 679 -4.08 28.04 24.67
CA LYS A 679 -3.60 28.70 25.89
C LYS A 679 -4.55 28.52 27.07
N TYR A 680 -5.86 28.48 26.84
CA TYR A 680 -6.82 28.20 27.90
C TYR A 680 -6.69 26.76 28.38
N ASP A 681 -6.66 25.80 27.46
CA ASP A 681 -6.53 24.37 27.80
C ASP A 681 -5.16 24.08 28.46
N TRP A 682 -4.09 24.74 28.01
CA TRP A 682 -2.74 24.67 28.60
C TRP A 682 -2.65 25.18 30.05
N ASN A 683 -3.49 26.16 30.39
CA ASN A 683 -3.52 26.81 31.71
C ASN A 683 -4.66 26.31 32.59
N ALA A 684 -5.53 25.43 32.08
CA ALA A 684 -6.59 24.81 32.87
C ALA A 684 -5.97 24.20 34.14
N LEU A 685 -6.51 24.58 35.30
CA LEU A 685 -5.92 24.26 36.61
C LEU A 685 -5.82 22.74 36.77
N ILE A 686 -4.59 22.23 36.71
CA ILE A 686 -4.26 20.89 37.16
C ILE A 686 -4.41 20.91 38.68
N HIS A 687 -5.56 20.53 39.20
CA HIS A 687 -5.64 20.12 40.60
C HIS A 687 -4.82 18.85 40.74
N HIS A 688 -3.52 19.00 41.03
CA HIS A 688 -2.72 17.89 41.53
C HIS A 688 -3.37 17.42 42.81
N LYS A 689 -4.09 16.29 42.71
CA LYS A 689 -4.50 15.55 43.89
C LYS A 689 -3.33 14.69 44.33
N GLU A 690 -2.33 15.35 44.91
CA GLU A 690 -1.63 14.74 46.03
C GLU A 690 -2.74 14.38 47.05
N GLU A 691 -2.80 13.13 47.50
CA GLU A 691 -3.81 12.57 48.40
C GLU A 691 -5.17 12.16 47.80
N ILE A 692 -5.17 11.13 46.94
CA ILE A 692 -6.12 10.03 47.14
C ILE A 692 -5.31 8.73 47.16
N MET A 693 -5.12 8.14 48.34
CA MET A 693 -4.91 6.70 48.42
C MET A 693 -6.01 6.03 47.60
N SER A 694 -5.65 5.31 46.54
CA SER A 694 -6.61 4.79 45.57
C SER A 694 -7.77 4.11 46.29
N LYS A 695 -8.99 4.49 45.89
CA LYS A 695 -10.24 3.89 46.38
C LYS A 695 -10.16 2.36 46.29
N GLU A 696 -9.47 1.85 45.27
CA GLU A 696 -9.11 0.46 45.07
C GLU A 696 -8.22 -0.14 46.17
N LYS A 697 -7.22 0.58 46.71
CA LYS A 697 -6.43 0.11 47.86
C LYS A 697 -7.29 0.04 49.12
N ILE A 698 -8.18 1.00 49.32
CA ILE A 698 -9.10 1.02 50.48
C ILE A 698 -10.11 -0.12 50.34
N GLU A 699 -10.67 -0.34 49.15
CA GLU A 699 -11.57 -1.45 48.84
C GLU A 699 -10.85 -2.81 48.98
N MET A 700 -9.61 -2.95 48.52
CA MET A 700 -8.81 -4.16 48.72
C MET A 700 -8.52 -4.45 50.20
N ILE A 701 -8.22 -3.42 51.00
CA ILE A 701 -8.03 -3.56 52.45
C ILE A 701 -9.35 -3.97 53.11
N LEU A 702 -10.47 -3.35 52.75
CA LEU A 702 -11.80 -3.69 53.28
C LEU A 702 -12.22 -5.12 52.91
N ILE A 703 -12.00 -5.53 51.66
CA ILE A 703 -12.24 -6.90 51.18
C ILE A 703 -11.37 -7.88 51.98
N GLY A 704 -10.08 -7.58 52.18
CA GLY A 704 -9.18 -8.39 52.99
C GLY A 704 -9.64 -8.54 54.44
N ILE A 705 -10.15 -7.47 55.07
CA ILE A 705 -10.71 -7.50 56.42
C ILE A 705 -11.98 -8.37 56.47
N ILE A 706 -12.88 -8.24 55.50
CA ILE A 706 -14.11 -9.05 55.42
C ILE A 706 -13.75 -10.53 55.30
N PHE A 707 -12.85 -10.89 54.38
CA PHE A 707 -12.38 -12.28 54.24
C PHE A 707 -11.73 -12.80 55.52
N GLY A 708 -10.90 -11.99 56.19
CA GLY A 708 -10.29 -12.34 57.47
C GLY A 708 -11.32 -12.64 58.57
N ILE A 709 -12.35 -11.79 58.70
CA ILE A 709 -13.44 -11.99 59.67
C ILE A 709 -14.26 -13.24 59.33
N THR A 710 -14.60 -13.45 58.06
CA THR A 710 -15.34 -14.65 57.62
C THR A 710 -14.56 -15.93 57.91
N PHE A 711 -13.25 -15.96 57.62
CA PHE A 711 -12.40 -17.12 57.95
C PHE A 711 -12.26 -17.34 59.45
N PHE A 712 -12.18 -16.26 60.25
CA PHE A 712 -12.13 -16.36 61.71
C PHE A 712 -13.44 -16.91 62.29
N ILE A 713 -14.60 -16.49 61.78
CA ILE A 713 -15.91 -17.02 62.19
C ILE A 713 -16.04 -18.51 61.82
N ILE A 714 -15.62 -18.90 60.61
CA ILE A 714 -15.60 -20.31 60.19
C ILE A 714 -14.67 -21.15 61.08
N TYR A 715 -13.49 -20.62 61.43
CA TYR A 715 -12.56 -21.27 62.35
C TYR A 715 -13.15 -21.47 63.75
N LEU A 716 -13.82 -20.45 64.31
CA LEU A 716 -14.49 -20.54 65.60
C LEU A 716 -15.67 -21.50 65.59
N HIS A 717 -16.40 -21.61 64.47
CA HIS A 717 -17.51 -22.56 64.32
C HIS A 717 -17.04 -24.02 64.20
N LYS A 718 -15.87 -24.26 63.60
CA LYS A 718 -15.24 -25.59 63.52
C LYS A 718 -14.59 -26.07 64.83
N ARG A 719 -14.41 -25.19 65.81
CA ARG A 719 -13.82 -25.47 67.13
C ARG A 719 -14.84 -25.73 68.24
N ARG A 720 -16.12 -25.51 67.96
CA ARG A 720 -17.26 -26.01 68.75
C ARG A 720 -17.68 -27.35 68.18
#